data_AF-A0AA96XH48-F1
#
_entry.id   AF-A0AA96XH48-F1
#
_cell.length_a   1.000
_cell.length_b   1.000
_cell.length_c   1.000
_cell.angle_alpha   90.00
_cell.angle_beta   90.00
_cell.angle_gamma   90.00
#
_symmetry.space_group_name_H-M   'P 1'
#
loop_
_entity.id
_entity.type
_entity.pdbx_description
1 polymer ?
#
loop_
_entity_poly.entity_id
_entity_poly.type
_entity_poly.pdbx_seq_one_letter_code
_entity_poly.pdbx_strand_id
1 'polypeptide(L)'
;MMRNILLGAWARQRKAEYVRRLFDMFEEGNLHEALRHAIPLGKALSENAREALGLPGPRAQLTVQTEARGAAGAVFGGGSDLYSALQQRYREAFRRFEREGRIDEAAFVLAELLGAVEEAVSFLERHGRFKLAAELAEGRKLAPGLVVRQWFLAQDVARAIAIARRSGAFGDAVARLERSNPPEARALRLLWAETLAEAGDYARAVQVVWPVAKNRAPAREWLERGVASGGATGARLLAMWATAFADGLTVAGARVRELLDDDAPERASERFVFGLALVEEPPSANRTALVVPTLRALLRDRAAGNARFTSDLSLIKRLLGAAPDGTLRTDLPSLADGISPAWRDTHERPRIEVTVRASEAGTFTLHDVVVLPDGRLLYALGEAGARLVRADGRMVAHFDVPAFHLVPSIHGDRVLALARRDDVWRLSRLDLVARRCSPWGDMMLTNWSPSYDGNVWFVSSENTVMMVDVLAADCRALWRVPELAGRALAIAADATHMSFFVGTQERWTYTLADGPTLRDRSELPPEASDLKVVSWCLSVVPDGEAAVLSMEYPPNPEDVAHGWNNLRGSLAWIEPVSLRNRVRTERDHETLKGIFLSREWCLELRTLGPDWQLQLTDRRGFPRAVLTFEGNVRPMVRLTDSMLLVFGRGGRGLWLDLERGEARHLPVP
;
A
#
# COMPACT_ATOMS: atom_id res chain seq x y z
N MET A 1 20.26 27.77 -42.67
CA MET A 1 21.49 28.12 -43.41
C MET A 1 21.95 29.51 -42.96
N MET A 2 22.70 29.59 -41.86
CA MET A 2 23.52 30.74 -41.42
C MET A 2 24.48 30.19 -40.36
N ARG A 3 25.48 29.48 -40.85
CA ARG A 3 26.64 28.97 -40.11
C ARG A 3 27.72 30.04 -40.24
N ASN A 4 28.45 30.30 -39.14
CA ASN A 4 29.77 30.98 -39.10
C ASN A 4 29.71 32.53 -39.22
N ILE A 5 30.54 33.40 -38.60
CA ILE A 5 31.90 33.37 -38.04
C ILE A 5 32.02 34.52 -36.98
N LEU A 6 32.94 34.43 -36.01
CA LEU A 6 33.35 35.38 -34.92
C LEU A 6 32.91 34.96 -33.52
N LEU A 7 31.67 35.14 -33.09
CA LEU A 7 31.26 34.83 -31.70
C LEU A 7 31.43 33.34 -31.34
N GLY A 8 31.05 32.43 -32.23
CA GLY A 8 31.23 30.98 -32.03
C GLY A 8 32.67 30.48 -32.18
N ALA A 9 33.52 31.20 -32.93
CA ALA A 9 34.95 30.89 -33.03
C ALA A 9 35.71 31.39 -31.78
N TRP A 10 35.39 32.61 -31.34
CA TRP A 10 35.92 33.22 -30.13
C TRP A 10 35.51 32.46 -28.86
N ALA A 11 34.24 32.05 -28.75
CA ALA A 11 33.78 31.21 -27.64
C ALA A 11 34.48 29.84 -27.61
N ARG A 12 34.73 29.23 -28.78
CA ARG A 12 35.52 27.99 -28.88
C ARG A 12 36.99 28.20 -28.51
N GLN A 13 37.61 29.31 -28.93
CA GLN A 13 38.98 29.64 -28.57
C GLN A 13 39.14 29.88 -27.07
N ARG A 14 38.23 30.62 -26.43
CA ARG A 14 38.24 30.81 -24.97
C ARG A 14 38.00 29.50 -24.21
N LYS A 15 37.14 28.62 -24.72
CA LYS A 15 36.93 27.27 -24.15
C LYS A 15 38.19 26.41 -24.28
N ALA A 16 38.87 26.43 -25.43
CA ALA A 16 40.11 25.70 -25.63
C ALA A 16 41.25 26.23 -24.74
N GLU A 17 41.38 27.55 -24.60
CA GLU A 17 42.36 28.19 -23.72
C GLU A 17 42.08 27.89 -22.24
N TYR A 18 40.80 27.90 -21.84
CA TYR A 18 40.37 27.51 -20.50
C TYR A 18 40.72 26.05 -20.19
N VAL A 19 40.42 25.14 -21.11
CA VAL A 19 40.75 23.72 -20.99
C VAL A 19 42.26 23.49 -20.95
N ARG A 20 43.03 24.18 -21.80
CA ARG A 20 44.50 24.09 -21.79
C ARG A 20 45.06 24.52 -20.45
N ARG A 21 44.63 25.69 -19.95
CA ARG A 21 45.03 26.19 -18.63
C ARG A 21 44.65 25.24 -17.49
N LEU A 22 43.49 24.59 -17.58
CA LEU A 22 43.08 23.56 -16.62
C LEU A 22 44.04 22.35 -16.66
N PHE A 23 44.40 21.86 -17.84
CA PHE A 23 45.37 20.76 -17.98
C PHE A 23 46.76 21.16 -17.47
N ASP A 24 47.24 22.37 -17.77
CA ASP A 24 48.51 22.89 -17.27
C ASP A 24 48.54 22.87 -15.72
N MET A 25 47.45 23.30 -15.05
CA MET A 25 47.35 23.25 -13.59
C MET A 25 47.38 21.82 -13.01
N PHE A 26 46.83 20.83 -13.73
CA PHE A 26 46.93 19.41 -13.35
C PHE A 26 48.36 18.88 -13.50
N GLU A 27 49.07 19.29 -14.54
CA GLU A 27 50.46 18.88 -14.82
C GLU A 27 51.47 19.53 -13.87
N GLU A 28 51.27 20.79 -13.51
CA GLU A 28 52.06 21.52 -12.50
C GLU A 28 51.83 21.01 -11.06
N GLY A 29 50.88 20.09 -10.86
CA GLY A 29 50.56 19.50 -9.56
C GLY A 29 49.74 20.40 -8.63
N ASN A 30 49.24 21.54 -9.12
CA ASN A 30 48.37 22.45 -8.37
C ASN A 30 46.90 21.96 -8.40
N LEU A 31 46.69 20.78 -7.82
CA LEU A 31 45.41 20.06 -7.88
C LEU A 31 44.26 20.83 -7.24
N HIS A 32 44.50 21.54 -6.15
CA HIS A 32 43.44 22.27 -5.46
C HIS A 32 42.89 23.41 -6.32
N GLU A 33 43.75 24.21 -6.95
CA GLU A 33 43.33 25.26 -7.89
C GLU A 33 42.74 24.67 -9.17
N ALA A 34 43.30 23.58 -9.69
CA ALA A 34 42.73 22.88 -10.85
C ALA A 34 41.27 22.45 -10.58
N LEU A 35 40.96 21.92 -9.39
CA LEU A 35 39.60 21.54 -9.02
C LEU A 35 38.63 22.73 -8.85
N ARG A 36 39.13 23.90 -8.45
CA ARG A 36 38.30 25.12 -8.39
C ARG A 36 37.81 25.53 -9.78
N HIS A 37 38.62 25.27 -10.81
CA HIS A 37 38.31 25.51 -12.21
C HIS A 37 37.72 24.30 -12.95
N ALA A 38 37.56 23.15 -12.27
CA ALA A 38 37.14 21.92 -12.93
C ALA A 38 35.71 21.98 -13.49
N ILE A 39 35.53 21.32 -14.63
CA ILE A 39 34.27 21.22 -15.36
C ILE A 39 33.56 19.93 -14.92
N PRO A 40 32.32 19.99 -14.39
CA PRO A 40 31.53 18.80 -14.08
C PRO A 40 31.22 17.99 -15.33
N LEU A 41 31.47 16.68 -15.27
CA LEU A 41 31.07 15.73 -16.29
C LEU A 41 29.66 15.25 -15.97
N GLY A 42 28.65 15.82 -16.63
CA GLY A 42 27.26 15.40 -16.50
C GLY A 42 27.01 14.02 -17.11
N LYS A 43 25.87 13.39 -16.79
CA LYS A 43 25.42 12.17 -17.49
C LYS A 43 25.30 12.44 -19.00
N ALA A 44 25.59 11.39 -19.77
CA ALA A 44 25.87 11.35 -21.21
C ALA A 44 25.06 12.31 -22.11
N LEU A 45 25.70 12.69 -23.23
CA LEU A 45 25.16 13.44 -24.37
C LEU A 45 23.74 12.95 -24.75
N SER A 46 22.69 13.57 -24.22
CA SER A 46 21.36 13.46 -24.78
C SER A 46 21.28 14.37 -26.02
N GLU A 47 20.60 13.95 -27.09
CA GLU A 47 20.45 14.73 -28.33
C GLU A 47 19.88 16.16 -28.13
N ASN A 48 19.22 16.40 -26.99
CA ASN A 48 18.64 17.69 -26.60
C ASN A 48 19.50 18.53 -25.63
N ALA A 49 20.76 18.17 -25.40
CA ALA A 49 21.64 18.92 -24.51
C ALA A 49 22.04 20.28 -25.13
N ARG A 50 21.68 21.38 -24.48
CA ARG A 50 22.13 22.73 -24.89
C ARG A 50 23.60 22.89 -24.50
N GLU A 51 24.44 23.38 -25.42
CA GLU A 51 25.83 23.70 -25.08
C GLU A 51 25.89 24.94 -24.18
N ALA A 52 26.67 24.86 -23.10
CA ALA A 52 26.93 26.01 -22.23
C ALA A 52 27.66 27.11 -23.02
N LEU A 53 27.09 28.31 -23.09
CA LEU A 53 27.71 29.47 -23.75
C LEU A 53 28.75 30.16 -22.84
N GLY A 54 28.68 29.96 -21.52
CA GLY A 54 29.61 30.50 -20.53
C GLY A 54 30.67 29.50 -20.04
N LEU A 55 31.79 30.01 -19.54
CA LEU A 55 32.83 29.23 -18.85
C LEU A 55 32.50 29.11 -17.36
N PRO A 56 32.82 27.98 -16.69
CA PRO A 56 32.68 27.88 -15.24
C PRO A 56 33.59 28.90 -14.53
N GLY A 57 33.05 29.62 -13.54
CA GLY A 57 33.86 30.45 -12.65
C GLY A 57 34.57 29.62 -11.57
N PRO A 58 35.69 30.11 -10.98
CA PRO A 58 36.39 29.43 -9.90
C PRO A 58 35.49 29.23 -8.68
N ARG A 59 35.45 28.02 -8.14
CA ARG A 59 34.75 27.73 -6.88
C ARG A 59 35.49 28.33 -5.69
N ALA A 60 34.76 28.82 -4.69
CA ALA A 60 35.36 29.35 -3.46
C ALA A 60 35.85 28.23 -2.51
N GLN A 61 35.16 27.08 -2.48
CA GLN A 61 35.47 25.92 -1.64
C GLN A 61 35.16 24.61 -2.38
N LEU A 62 35.89 23.53 -2.06
CA LEU A 62 35.69 22.18 -2.62
C LEU A 62 34.82 21.32 -1.70
N THR A 63 33.61 21.80 -1.42
CA THR A 63 32.68 21.11 -0.53
C THR A 63 31.68 20.29 -1.35
N VAL A 64 31.45 19.04 -0.94
CA VAL A 64 30.42 18.18 -1.53
C VAL A 64 29.05 18.82 -1.32
N GLN A 65 28.30 19.02 -2.41
CA GLN A 65 26.92 19.48 -2.33
C GLN A 65 26.02 18.27 -2.18
N THR A 66 25.38 18.16 -1.02
CA THR A 66 24.51 17.04 -0.66
C THR A 66 23.24 17.06 -1.51
N GLU A 67 22.69 18.23 -1.82
CA GLU A 67 21.53 18.40 -2.69
C GLU A 67 21.89 18.55 -4.17
N ALA A 68 21.06 17.99 -5.04
CA ALA A 68 21.15 18.23 -6.48
C ALA A 68 20.68 19.66 -6.82
N ARG A 69 21.56 20.51 -7.37
CA ARG A 69 21.12 21.76 -8.02
C ARG A 69 20.23 21.43 -9.21
N GLY A 70 19.08 22.12 -9.32
CA GLY A 70 18.20 22.03 -10.49
C GLY A 70 18.98 22.27 -11.77
N ALA A 71 19.18 21.22 -12.56
CA ALA A 71 20.04 21.27 -13.72
C ALA A 71 19.29 21.94 -14.89
N ALA A 72 19.51 23.23 -15.08
CA ALA A 72 19.48 23.78 -16.44
C ALA A 72 20.67 23.16 -17.20
N GLY A 73 20.38 22.09 -17.94
CA GLY A 73 21.37 21.27 -18.65
C GLY A 73 22.14 22.08 -19.69
N ALA A 74 23.32 22.53 -19.29
CA ALA A 74 24.28 23.17 -20.17
C ALA A 74 25.53 22.25 -20.23
N VAL A 75 25.73 21.57 -21.36
CA VAL A 75 26.86 20.66 -21.57
C VAL A 75 28.07 21.45 -22.06
N PHE A 76 29.24 21.19 -21.49
CA PHE A 76 30.49 21.76 -22.01
C PHE A 76 30.86 21.04 -23.31
N GLY A 77 30.59 21.67 -24.47
CA GLY A 77 30.89 21.10 -25.78
C GLY A 77 32.40 20.92 -26.00
N GLY A 78 32.83 19.69 -26.30
CA GLY A 78 34.26 19.37 -26.49
C GLY A 78 34.62 17.98 -27.05
N GLY A 79 33.64 17.16 -27.46
CA GLY A 79 33.88 15.83 -28.06
C GLY A 79 34.20 14.71 -27.05
N SER A 80 34.15 13.46 -27.50
CA SER A 80 34.38 12.24 -26.69
C SER A 80 35.80 12.17 -26.12
N ASP A 81 36.78 12.67 -26.85
CA ASP A 81 38.19 12.54 -26.50
C ASP A 81 38.56 13.47 -25.35
N LEU A 82 38.06 14.71 -25.36
CA LEU A 82 38.22 15.64 -24.24
C LEU A 82 37.54 15.10 -22.97
N TYR A 83 36.35 14.53 -23.13
CA TYR A 83 35.62 13.94 -22.01
C TYR A 83 36.41 12.80 -21.37
N SER A 84 36.98 11.92 -22.20
CA SER A 84 37.81 10.80 -21.76
C SER A 84 39.10 11.28 -21.06
N ALA A 85 39.75 12.31 -21.61
CA ALA A 85 40.94 12.90 -21.02
C ALA A 85 40.66 13.56 -19.65
N LEU A 86 39.57 14.34 -19.53
CA LEU A 86 39.14 14.93 -18.25
C LEU A 86 38.78 13.85 -17.23
N GLN A 87 38.06 12.81 -17.65
CA GLN A 87 37.70 11.69 -16.78
C GLN A 87 38.95 10.99 -16.22
N GLN A 88 39.97 10.76 -17.06
CA GLN A 88 41.23 10.17 -16.64
C GLN A 88 41.96 11.06 -15.61
N ARG A 89 42.09 12.37 -15.90
CA ARG A 89 42.74 13.32 -14.97
C ARG A 89 42.01 13.43 -13.63
N TYR A 90 40.67 13.44 -13.63
CA TYR A 90 39.90 13.44 -12.39
C TYR A 90 40.07 12.14 -11.60
N ARG A 91 40.12 10.96 -12.25
CA ARG A 91 40.43 9.70 -11.54
C ARG A 91 41.86 9.66 -10.99
N GLU A 92 42.83 10.25 -11.69
CA GLU A 92 44.20 10.40 -11.19
C GLU A 92 44.25 11.32 -9.95
N ALA A 93 43.55 12.46 -10.01
CA ALA A 93 43.41 13.39 -8.89
C ALA A 93 42.74 12.72 -7.68
N PHE A 94 41.65 11.98 -7.88
CA PHE A 94 40.98 11.20 -6.85
C PHE A 94 41.96 10.24 -6.14
N ARG A 95 42.70 9.41 -6.90
CA ARG A 95 43.68 8.46 -6.34
C ARG A 95 44.81 9.16 -5.58
N ARG A 96 45.12 10.41 -5.92
CA ARG A 96 46.13 11.19 -5.21
C ARG A 96 45.58 11.75 -3.89
N PHE A 97 44.38 12.33 -3.90
CA PHE A 97 43.73 12.78 -2.66
C PHE A 97 43.45 11.63 -1.68
N GLU A 98 43.09 10.45 -2.18
CA GLU A 98 42.94 9.23 -1.36
C GLU A 98 44.26 8.86 -0.66
N ARG A 99 45.38 8.88 -1.39
CA ARG A 99 46.73 8.62 -0.81
C ARG A 99 47.18 9.70 0.18
N GLU A 100 46.79 10.94 -0.03
CA GLU A 100 47.10 12.08 0.84
C GLU A 100 46.15 12.17 2.06
N GLY A 101 45.16 11.29 2.18
CA GLY A 101 44.17 11.31 3.28
C GLY A 101 43.16 12.45 3.19
N ARG A 102 43.08 13.14 2.04
CA ARG A 102 42.17 14.26 1.77
C ARG A 102 40.82 13.75 1.28
N ILE A 103 40.08 13.15 2.21
CA ILE A 103 38.86 12.38 1.92
C ILE A 103 37.73 13.25 1.36
N ASP A 104 37.54 14.47 1.89
CA ASP A 104 36.43 15.32 1.48
C ASP A 104 36.62 15.83 0.05
N GLU A 105 37.85 16.17 -0.35
CA GLU A 105 38.20 16.55 -1.72
C GLU A 105 38.14 15.37 -2.69
N ALA A 106 38.58 14.18 -2.27
CA ALA A 106 38.42 12.96 -3.06
C ALA A 106 36.93 12.65 -3.33
N ALA A 107 36.07 12.80 -2.31
CA ALA A 107 34.63 12.64 -2.46
C ALA A 107 34.01 13.71 -3.35
N PHE A 108 34.48 14.96 -3.28
CA PHE A 108 34.08 16.04 -4.18
C PHE A 108 34.36 15.69 -5.65
N VAL A 109 35.54 15.14 -5.95
CA VAL A 109 35.88 14.70 -7.32
C VAL A 109 34.91 13.64 -7.82
N LEU A 110 34.60 12.63 -7.00
CA LEU A 110 33.66 11.57 -7.38
C LEU A 110 32.23 12.10 -7.57
N ALA A 111 31.72 12.89 -6.61
CA ALA A 111 30.32 13.33 -6.58
C ALA A 111 30.02 14.48 -7.55
N GLU A 112 30.86 15.53 -7.56
CA GLU A 112 30.58 16.77 -8.30
C GLU A 112 31.21 16.81 -9.69
N LEU A 113 32.35 16.15 -9.88
CA LEU A 113 33.10 16.22 -11.15
C LEU A 113 32.86 15.01 -12.03
N LEU A 114 32.90 13.80 -11.48
CA LEU A 114 32.69 12.57 -12.24
C LEU A 114 31.22 12.13 -12.30
N GLY A 115 30.35 12.71 -11.47
CA GLY A 115 28.95 12.28 -11.35
C GLY A 115 28.78 10.85 -10.83
N ALA A 116 29.84 10.26 -10.26
CA ALA A 116 29.89 8.90 -9.73
C ALA A 116 29.40 8.89 -8.26
N VAL A 117 28.16 9.31 -8.05
CA VAL A 117 27.61 9.55 -6.70
C VAL A 117 27.59 8.29 -5.83
N GLU A 118 27.24 7.12 -6.39
CA GLU A 118 27.28 5.85 -5.64
C GLU A 118 28.70 5.45 -5.23
N GLU A 119 29.70 5.69 -6.11
CA GLU A 119 31.12 5.47 -5.82
C GLU A 119 31.58 6.42 -4.69
N ALA A 120 31.14 7.68 -4.73
CA ALA A 120 31.42 8.68 -3.68
C ALA A 120 30.84 8.27 -2.32
N VAL A 121 29.59 7.80 -2.28
CA VAL A 121 28.94 7.33 -1.05
C VAL A 121 29.69 6.12 -0.47
N SER A 122 30.03 5.14 -1.31
CA SER A 122 30.81 3.96 -0.89
C SER A 122 32.21 4.34 -0.39
N PHE A 123 32.85 5.33 -1.03
CA PHE A 123 34.14 5.87 -0.59
C PHE A 123 34.03 6.54 0.80
N LEU A 124 33.04 7.41 1.00
CA LEU A 124 32.80 8.07 2.29
C LEU A 124 32.49 7.06 3.41
N GLU A 125 31.73 6.01 3.11
CA GLU A 125 31.44 4.92 4.05
C GLU A 125 32.73 4.22 4.51
N ARG A 126 33.61 3.83 3.57
CA ARG A 126 34.89 3.16 3.88
C ARG A 126 35.82 4.01 4.75
N HIS A 127 35.74 5.33 4.65
CA HIS A 127 36.53 6.28 5.43
C HIS A 127 35.80 6.79 6.69
N GLY A 128 34.68 6.18 7.09
CA GLY A 128 33.96 6.50 8.32
C GLY A 128 33.21 7.84 8.31
N ARG A 129 33.01 8.44 7.14
CA ARG A 129 32.25 9.70 6.96
C ARG A 129 30.77 9.44 6.75
N PHE A 130 30.17 8.65 7.65
CA PHE A 130 28.81 8.11 7.49
C PHE A 130 27.72 9.18 7.32
N LYS A 131 27.76 10.25 8.12
CA LYS A 131 26.78 11.34 8.04
C LYS A 131 26.79 12.04 6.67
N LEU A 132 27.98 12.38 6.16
CA LEU A 132 28.12 13.01 4.85
C LEU A 132 27.70 12.04 3.73
N ALA A 133 28.02 10.75 3.86
CA ALA A 133 27.57 9.72 2.92
C ALA A 133 26.04 9.62 2.87
N ALA A 134 25.38 9.70 4.03
CA ALA A 134 23.93 9.66 4.15
C ALA A 134 23.25 10.90 3.58
N GLU A 135 23.74 12.10 3.92
CA GLU A 135 23.25 13.36 3.37
C GLU A 135 23.42 13.43 1.85
N LEU A 136 24.55 12.96 1.33
CA LEU A 136 24.78 12.88 -0.11
C LEU A 136 23.83 11.87 -0.78
N ALA A 137 23.64 10.69 -0.19
CA ALA A 137 22.75 9.68 -0.74
C ALA A 137 21.29 10.16 -0.81
N GLU A 138 20.81 10.80 0.26
CA GLU A 138 19.45 11.33 0.34
C GLU A 138 19.26 12.53 -0.59
N GLY A 139 20.14 13.53 -0.54
CA GLY A 139 20.00 14.75 -1.33
C GLY A 139 20.18 14.54 -2.83
N ARG A 140 20.89 13.48 -3.24
CA ARG A 140 21.00 13.04 -4.64
C ARG A 140 19.93 12.02 -5.05
N LYS A 141 18.98 11.70 -4.17
CA LYS A 141 17.85 10.78 -4.42
C LYS A 141 18.31 9.41 -4.94
N LEU A 142 19.34 8.84 -4.32
CA LEU A 142 19.78 7.47 -4.62
C LEU A 142 18.71 6.45 -4.20
N ALA A 143 18.91 5.19 -4.58
CA ALA A 143 18.01 4.09 -4.23
C ALA A 143 17.69 4.08 -2.73
N PRO A 144 16.40 4.02 -2.32
CA PRO A 144 16.04 4.21 -0.91
C PRO A 144 16.70 3.23 0.05
N GLY A 145 16.94 1.97 -0.35
CA GLY A 145 17.64 1.01 0.51
C GLY A 145 19.10 1.38 0.77
N LEU A 146 19.77 2.09 -0.16
CA LEU A 146 21.10 2.67 0.09
C LEU A 146 21.01 3.84 1.08
N VAL A 147 20.01 4.71 0.94
CA VAL A 147 19.80 5.85 1.85
C VAL A 147 19.53 5.37 3.29
N VAL A 148 18.65 4.38 3.46
CA VAL A 148 18.35 3.76 4.76
C VAL A 148 19.61 3.15 5.37
N ARG A 149 20.39 2.40 4.57
CA ARG A 149 21.69 1.86 5.00
C ARG A 149 22.60 2.96 5.54
N GLN A 150 22.79 4.04 4.80
CA GLN A 150 23.73 5.09 5.20
C GLN A 150 23.29 5.81 6.48
N TRP A 151 22.01 6.15 6.62
CA TRP A 151 21.50 6.74 7.86
C TRP A 151 21.61 5.80 9.05
N PHE A 152 21.40 4.50 8.83
CA PHE A 152 21.57 3.49 9.87
C PHE A 152 23.03 3.38 10.33
N LEU A 153 23.99 3.35 9.40
CA LEU A 153 25.43 3.37 9.72
C LEU A 153 25.84 4.68 10.40
N ALA A 154 25.22 5.80 10.04
CA ALA A 154 25.41 7.10 10.67
C ALA A 154 24.77 7.22 12.08
N GLN A 155 24.15 6.15 12.59
CA GLN A 155 23.48 6.08 13.90
C GLN A 155 22.23 6.97 14.02
N ASP A 156 21.71 7.52 12.92
CA ASP A 156 20.41 8.20 12.90
C ASP A 156 19.30 7.19 12.54
N VAL A 157 18.99 6.33 13.51
CA VAL A 157 18.02 5.24 13.34
C VAL A 157 16.62 5.79 13.07
N ALA A 158 16.24 6.92 13.68
CA ALA A 158 14.92 7.51 13.52
C ALA A 158 14.68 7.96 12.07
N ARG A 159 15.67 8.64 11.46
CA ARG A 159 15.59 9.05 10.05
C ARG A 159 15.62 7.85 9.10
N ALA A 160 16.46 6.85 9.39
CA ALA A 160 16.50 5.60 8.62
C ALA A 160 15.13 4.89 8.59
N ILE A 161 14.48 4.74 9.75
CA ILE A 161 13.16 4.13 9.88
C ILE A 161 12.09 4.96 9.15
N ALA A 162 12.10 6.29 9.30
CA ALA A 162 11.13 7.15 8.63
C ALA A 162 11.22 7.02 7.10
N ILE A 163 12.44 6.99 6.55
CA ILE A 163 12.65 6.78 5.11
C ILE A 163 12.23 5.36 4.70
N ALA A 164 12.60 4.35 5.49
CA ALA A 164 12.24 2.96 5.20
C ALA A 164 10.72 2.71 5.21
N ARG A 165 9.98 3.34 6.14
CA ARG A 165 8.52 3.32 6.18
C ARG A 165 7.92 4.05 4.97
N ARG A 166 8.48 5.20 4.59
CA ARG A 166 8.04 5.98 3.43
C ARG A 166 8.19 5.22 2.12
N SER A 167 9.29 4.49 1.95
CA SER A 167 9.67 3.87 0.67
C SER A 167 9.52 2.35 0.62
N GLY A 168 9.13 1.71 1.73
CA GLY A 168 9.09 0.24 1.84
C GLY A 168 10.47 -0.45 1.75
N ALA A 169 11.57 0.27 1.98
CA ALA A 169 12.92 -0.17 1.59
C ALA A 169 13.72 -0.94 2.66
N PHE A 170 13.06 -1.44 3.72
CA PHE A 170 13.74 -2.24 4.75
C PHE A 170 14.46 -3.48 4.17
N GLY A 171 13.79 -4.22 3.28
CA GLY A 171 14.35 -5.44 2.69
C GLY A 171 15.63 -5.20 1.88
N ASP A 172 15.64 -4.18 1.01
CA ASP A 172 16.83 -3.81 0.23
C ASP A 172 17.96 -3.32 1.15
N ALA A 173 17.65 -2.49 2.16
CA ALA A 173 18.64 -2.01 3.12
C ALA A 173 19.29 -3.15 3.91
N VAL A 174 18.51 -4.10 4.40
CA VAL A 174 19.01 -5.31 5.09
C VAL A 174 19.90 -6.12 4.15
N ALA A 175 19.43 -6.43 2.94
CA ALA A 175 20.20 -7.20 1.96
C ALA A 175 21.55 -6.54 1.60
N ARG A 176 21.60 -5.21 1.56
CA ARG A 176 22.86 -4.46 1.39
C ARG A 176 23.76 -4.59 2.60
N LEU A 177 23.23 -4.39 3.81
CA LEU A 177 23.99 -4.50 5.07
C LEU A 177 24.56 -5.90 5.26
N GLU A 178 23.82 -6.96 4.96
CA GLU A 178 24.28 -8.34 5.14
C GLU A 178 25.60 -8.66 4.43
N ARG A 179 25.88 -8.01 3.29
CA ARG A 179 27.11 -8.25 2.51
C ARG A 179 28.38 -7.70 3.17
N SER A 180 28.27 -6.73 4.07
CA SER A 180 29.40 -5.89 4.52
C SER A 180 29.39 -5.58 6.00
N ASN A 181 28.20 -5.47 6.60
CA ASN A 181 27.95 -5.14 7.99
C ASN A 181 26.89 -6.11 8.57
N PRO A 182 27.23 -7.41 8.77
CA PRO A 182 26.28 -8.40 9.31
C PRO A 182 25.68 -8.12 10.71
N PRO A 183 26.39 -7.49 11.67
CA PRO A 183 25.78 -7.09 12.95
C PRO A 183 24.67 -6.06 12.77
N GLU A 184 24.94 -5.01 11.99
CA GLU A 184 24.03 -3.91 11.69
C GLU A 184 22.82 -4.41 10.91
N ALA A 185 23.03 -5.35 9.97
CA ALA A 185 21.95 -6.02 9.26
C ALA A 185 20.97 -6.75 10.20
N ARG A 186 21.51 -7.44 11.22
CA ARG A 186 20.69 -8.14 12.23
C ARG A 186 19.91 -7.16 13.09
N ALA A 187 20.52 -6.04 13.46
CA ALA A 187 19.85 -4.98 14.22
C ALA A 187 18.72 -4.34 13.41
N LEU A 188 18.97 -3.96 12.15
CA LEU A 188 17.95 -3.39 11.27
C LEU A 188 16.81 -4.38 10.98
N ARG A 189 17.13 -5.67 10.83
CA ARG A 189 16.12 -6.74 10.65
C ARG A 189 15.19 -6.86 11.86
N LEU A 190 15.72 -6.74 13.08
CA LEU A 190 14.89 -6.76 14.29
C LEU A 190 13.96 -5.53 14.34
N LEU A 191 14.50 -4.33 14.10
CA LEU A 191 13.70 -3.08 14.04
C LEU A 191 12.63 -3.12 12.95
N TRP A 192 12.95 -3.72 11.80
CA TRP A 192 11.98 -3.92 10.72
C TRP A 192 10.83 -4.82 11.19
N ALA A 193 11.15 -5.94 11.85
CA ALA A 193 10.13 -6.86 12.33
C ALA A 193 9.30 -6.26 13.48
N GLU A 194 9.90 -5.49 14.38
CA GLU A 194 9.19 -4.71 15.39
C GLU A 194 8.20 -3.73 14.74
N THR A 195 8.64 -3.00 13.71
CA THR A 195 7.75 -2.10 12.95
C THR A 195 6.59 -2.86 12.29
N LEU A 196 6.83 -4.05 11.74
CA LEU A 196 5.77 -4.88 11.14
C LEU A 196 4.80 -5.41 12.22
N ALA A 197 5.30 -5.84 13.37
CA ALA A 197 4.46 -6.29 14.48
C ALA A 197 3.64 -5.12 15.08
N GLU A 198 4.23 -3.93 15.18
CA GLU A 198 3.52 -2.70 15.54
C GLU A 198 2.41 -2.38 14.53
N ALA A 199 2.66 -2.57 13.22
CA ALA A 199 1.65 -2.39 12.17
C ALA A 199 0.54 -3.47 12.17
N GLY A 200 0.76 -4.59 12.86
CA GLY A 200 -0.16 -5.73 12.89
C GLY A 200 0.15 -6.85 11.90
N ASP A 201 1.20 -6.69 11.08
CA ASP A 201 1.68 -7.72 10.16
C ASP A 201 2.60 -8.72 10.87
N TYR A 202 2.03 -9.48 11.81
CA TYR A 202 2.76 -10.48 12.57
C TYR A 202 3.37 -11.56 11.68
N ALA A 203 2.72 -11.91 10.57
CA ALA A 203 3.21 -12.94 9.68
C ALA A 203 4.52 -12.53 9.00
N ARG A 204 4.58 -11.31 8.43
CA ARG A 204 5.83 -10.80 7.88
C ARG A 204 6.85 -10.50 8.97
N ALA A 205 6.45 -10.02 10.14
CA ALA A 205 7.36 -9.80 11.26
C ALA A 205 8.12 -11.07 11.63
N VAL A 206 7.41 -12.19 11.80
CA VAL A 206 8.01 -13.50 12.09
C VAL A 206 8.89 -13.96 10.93
N GLN A 207 8.42 -13.86 9.69
CA GLN A 207 9.19 -14.25 8.50
C GLN A 207 10.54 -13.52 8.41
N VAL A 208 10.55 -12.21 8.70
CA VAL A 208 11.74 -11.36 8.62
C VAL A 208 12.80 -11.78 9.64
N VAL A 209 12.41 -12.13 10.87
CA VAL A 209 13.37 -12.53 11.92
C VAL A 209 13.74 -14.01 11.89
N TRP A 210 12.93 -14.86 11.28
CA TRP A 210 13.09 -16.32 11.30
C TRP A 210 14.49 -16.84 10.90
N PRO A 211 15.20 -16.25 9.93
CA PRO A 211 16.56 -16.66 9.57
C PRO A 211 17.57 -16.50 10.72
N VAL A 212 17.31 -15.59 11.67
CA VAL A 212 18.19 -15.32 12.81
C VAL A 212 17.74 -16.15 14.01
N ALA A 213 18.41 -17.27 14.27
CA ALA A 213 18.04 -18.23 15.34
C ALA A 213 17.81 -17.58 16.71
N LYS A 214 18.63 -16.59 17.09
CA LYS A 214 18.50 -15.85 18.37
C LYS A 214 17.18 -15.08 18.49
N ASN A 215 16.58 -14.67 17.37
CA ASN A 215 15.36 -13.86 17.35
C ASN A 215 14.08 -14.71 17.26
N ARG A 216 14.19 -16.04 17.12
CA ARG A 216 13.02 -16.94 17.06
C ARG A 216 12.25 -17.01 18.38
N ALA A 217 12.95 -16.95 19.51
CA ALA A 217 12.30 -16.95 20.82
C ALA A 217 11.46 -15.68 21.06
N PRO A 218 11.99 -14.45 20.82
CA PRO A 218 11.17 -13.23 20.82
C PRO A 218 9.98 -13.27 19.84
N ALA A 219 10.15 -13.90 18.66
CA ALA A 219 9.08 -14.01 17.67
C ALA A 219 7.88 -14.86 18.13
N ARG A 220 8.01 -15.64 19.21
CA ARG A 220 6.91 -16.43 19.78
C ARG A 220 5.72 -15.57 20.18
N GLU A 221 5.96 -14.40 20.79
CA GLU A 221 4.88 -13.50 21.16
C GLU A 221 4.10 -13.01 19.93
N TRP A 222 4.80 -12.71 18.84
CA TRP A 222 4.18 -12.29 17.59
C TRP A 222 3.39 -13.43 16.93
N LEU A 223 3.86 -14.68 17.02
CA LEU A 223 3.08 -15.85 16.61
C LEU A 223 1.77 -15.94 17.41
N GLU A 224 1.84 -15.83 18.73
CA GLU A 224 0.67 -15.94 19.60
C GLU A 224 -0.38 -14.85 19.29
N ARG A 225 0.07 -13.61 19.07
CA ARG A 225 -0.77 -12.47 18.68
C ARG A 225 -1.35 -12.64 17.28
N GLY A 226 -0.54 -13.03 16.30
CA GLY A 226 -1.00 -13.26 14.93
C GLY A 226 -2.01 -14.41 14.82
N VAL A 227 -1.85 -15.47 15.62
CA VAL A 227 -2.87 -16.53 15.75
C VAL A 227 -4.14 -15.99 16.39
N ALA A 228 -4.04 -15.10 17.39
CA ALA A 228 -5.19 -14.48 18.03
C ALA A 228 -5.94 -13.49 17.12
N SER A 229 -5.29 -12.95 16.08
CA SER A 229 -5.96 -12.16 15.02
C SER A 229 -6.98 -12.98 14.23
N GLY A 230 -6.84 -14.31 14.17
CA GLY A 230 -7.74 -15.19 13.44
C GLY A 230 -7.55 -15.16 11.90
N GLY A 231 -8.45 -15.83 11.19
CA GLY A 231 -8.44 -15.86 9.73
C GLY A 231 -7.30 -16.70 9.12
N ALA A 232 -7.16 -16.63 7.80
CA ALA A 232 -6.17 -17.37 7.03
C ALA A 232 -4.72 -17.12 7.51
N THR A 233 -4.37 -15.87 7.79
CA THR A 233 -3.03 -15.51 8.28
C THR A 233 -2.76 -16.09 9.67
N GLY A 234 -3.73 -16.02 10.59
CA GLY A 234 -3.61 -16.65 11.91
C GLY A 234 -3.47 -18.17 11.82
N ALA A 235 -4.20 -18.82 10.91
CA ALA A 235 -4.10 -20.26 10.67
C ALA A 235 -2.70 -20.68 10.16
N ARG A 236 -2.11 -19.88 9.25
CA ARG A 236 -0.72 -20.08 8.81
C ARG A 236 0.27 -20.02 9.99
N LEU A 237 0.12 -19.00 10.84
CA LEU A 237 0.99 -18.83 12.01
C LEU A 237 0.75 -19.90 13.07
N LEU A 238 -0.46 -20.45 13.16
CA LEU A 238 -0.78 -21.54 14.08
C LEU A 238 -0.05 -22.83 13.71
N ALA A 239 0.02 -23.17 12.42
CA ALA A 239 0.79 -24.30 11.93
C ALA A 239 2.26 -24.15 12.30
N MET A 240 2.84 -22.99 11.98
CA MET A 240 4.23 -22.65 12.29
C MET A 240 4.52 -22.69 13.80
N TRP A 241 3.65 -22.14 14.64
CA TRP A 241 3.82 -22.18 16.09
C TRP A 241 3.80 -23.61 16.65
N ALA A 242 2.89 -24.45 16.15
CA ALA A 242 2.76 -25.83 16.60
C ALA A 242 3.98 -26.71 16.21
N THR A 243 4.64 -26.42 15.09
CA THR A 243 5.75 -27.23 14.56
C THR A 243 7.14 -26.71 14.90
N ALA A 244 7.31 -25.40 15.01
CA ALA A 244 8.63 -24.78 15.12
C ALA A 244 9.31 -24.94 16.49
N PHE A 245 8.51 -25.13 17.55
CA PHE A 245 9.00 -25.29 18.92
C PHE A 245 8.67 -26.68 19.45
N ALA A 246 9.56 -27.23 20.29
CA ALA A 246 9.37 -28.55 20.88
C ALA A 246 8.08 -28.64 21.73
N ASP A 247 7.78 -27.60 22.50
CA ASP A 247 6.54 -27.45 23.29
C ASP A 247 5.37 -26.87 22.48
N GLY A 248 5.57 -26.55 21.20
CA GLY A 248 4.63 -25.81 20.36
C GLY A 248 3.26 -26.49 20.29
N LEU A 249 3.21 -27.80 20.02
CA LEU A 249 1.97 -28.55 19.97
C LEU A 249 1.29 -28.66 21.36
N THR A 250 2.06 -28.73 22.43
CA THR A 250 1.51 -28.77 23.80
C THR A 250 0.79 -27.45 24.13
N VAL A 251 1.36 -26.31 23.73
CA VAL A 251 0.79 -24.99 24.03
C VAL A 251 -0.31 -24.58 23.04
N ALA A 252 -0.09 -24.79 21.74
CA ALA A 252 -1.04 -24.41 20.69
C ALA A 252 -2.14 -25.46 20.44
N GLY A 253 -2.02 -26.67 21.01
CA GLY A 253 -2.86 -27.82 20.68
C GLY A 253 -4.36 -27.64 20.94
N ALA A 254 -4.75 -26.79 21.90
CA ALA A 254 -6.16 -26.44 22.09
C ALA A 254 -6.73 -25.66 20.89
N ARG A 255 -6.00 -24.66 20.40
CA ARG A 255 -6.40 -23.86 19.22
C ARG A 255 -6.36 -24.67 17.93
N VAL A 256 -5.40 -25.58 17.81
CA VAL A 256 -5.34 -26.51 16.65
C VAL A 256 -6.59 -27.40 16.62
N ARG A 257 -6.96 -28.02 17.75
CA ARG A 257 -8.17 -28.82 17.84
C ARG A 257 -9.42 -27.99 17.55
N GLU A 258 -9.52 -26.81 18.14
CA GLU A 258 -10.62 -25.88 17.86
C GLU A 258 -10.74 -25.55 16.37
N LEU A 259 -9.64 -25.38 15.64
CA LEU A 259 -9.67 -25.14 14.20
C LEU A 259 -10.06 -26.38 13.38
N LEU A 260 -9.48 -27.54 13.71
CA LEU A 260 -9.63 -28.75 12.92
C LEU A 260 -10.96 -29.46 13.19
N ASP A 261 -11.52 -29.36 14.39
CA ASP A 261 -12.76 -30.02 14.81
C ASP A 261 -14.02 -29.22 14.47
N ASP A 262 -13.91 -27.91 14.27
CA ASP A 262 -15.03 -27.03 13.94
C ASP A 262 -15.46 -27.20 12.47
N ASP A 263 -16.64 -27.79 12.24
CA ASP A 263 -17.15 -28.06 10.89
C ASP A 263 -17.85 -26.86 10.22
N ALA A 264 -17.76 -25.65 10.79
CA ALA A 264 -18.35 -24.45 10.21
C ALA A 264 -17.75 -24.14 8.81
N PRO A 265 -18.58 -23.90 7.77
CA PRO A 265 -18.13 -23.54 6.42
C PRO A 265 -17.23 -22.30 6.36
N GLU A 266 -17.41 -21.36 7.29
CA GLU A 266 -16.65 -20.11 7.41
C GLU A 266 -15.15 -20.39 7.63
N ARG A 267 -14.82 -21.46 8.35
CA ARG A 267 -13.45 -21.78 8.76
C ARG A 267 -12.71 -22.75 7.82
N ALA A 268 -13.37 -23.19 6.74
CA ALA A 268 -12.75 -24.05 5.73
C ALA A 268 -11.50 -23.41 5.09
N SER A 269 -11.51 -22.09 4.90
CA SER A 269 -10.33 -21.36 4.40
C SER A 269 -9.16 -21.36 5.39
N GLU A 270 -9.44 -21.20 6.69
CA GLU A 270 -8.44 -21.29 7.75
C GLU A 270 -7.81 -22.69 7.78
N ARG A 271 -8.63 -23.75 7.74
CA ARG A 271 -8.16 -25.13 7.70
C ARG A 271 -7.31 -25.42 6.47
N PHE A 272 -7.73 -24.94 5.30
CA PHE A 272 -6.96 -25.07 4.07
C PHE A 272 -5.59 -24.40 4.17
N VAL A 273 -5.53 -23.15 4.65
CA VAL A 273 -4.28 -22.40 4.80
C VAL A 273 -3.39 -23.02 5.89
N PHE A 274 -3.97 -23.53 6.98
CA PHE A 274 -3.26 -24.32 7.98
C PHE A 274 -2.60 -25.55 7.35
N GLY A 275 -3.34 -26.29 6.50
CA GLY A 275 -2.81 -27.46 5.79
C GLY A 275 -1.68 -27.11 4.82
N LEU A 276 -1.81 -26.02 4.05
CA LEU A 276 -0.74 -25.54 3.19
C LEU A 276 0.54 -25.24 4.00
N ALA A 277 0.40 -24.48 5.08
CA ALA A 277 1.52 -24.11 5.94
C ALA A 277 2.17 -25.36 6.58
N LEU A 278 1.37 -26.29 7.10
CA LEU A 278 1.85 -27.53 7.73
C LEU A 278 2.70 -28.40 6.78
N VAL A 279 2.37 -28.42 5.48
CA VAL A 279 3.15 -29.18 4.50
C VAL A 279 4.50 -28.53 4.22
N GLU A 280 4.58 -27.20 4.25
CA GLU A 280 5.81 -26.43 4.04
C GLU A 280 6.77 -26.51 5.24
N GLU A 281 6.25 -26.78 6.43
CA GLU A 281 7.05 -26.97 7.63
C GLU A 281 7.97 -28.21 7.55
N PRO A 282 9.18 -28.15 8.15
CA PRO A 282 10.11 -29.27 8.13
C PRO A 282 9.54 -30.49 8.89
N PRO A 283 9.94 -31.72 8.52
CA PRO A 283 9.53 -32.93 9.25
C PRO A 283 9.88 -32.85 10.74
N SER A 284 8.86 -33.06 11.59
CA SER A 284 8.99 -33.07 13.05
C SER A 284 7.92 -33.96 13.66
N ALA A 285 8.11 -34.40 14.91
CA ALA A 285 7.09 -35.20 15.61
C ALA A 285 5.74 -34.46 15.69
N ASN A 286 5.78 -33.15 15.95
CA ASN A 286 4.59 -32.29 15.98
C ASN A 286 3.91 -32.24 14.61
N ARG A 287 4.67 -32.07 13.52
CA ARG A 287 4.10 -32.10 12.16
C ARG A 287 3.44 -33.44 11.87
N THR A 288 4.12 -34.56 12.14
CA THR A 288 3.58 -35.91 11.92
C THR A 288 2.27 -36.14 12.67
N ALA A 289 2.18 -35.67 13.93
CA ALA A 289 0.96 -35.79 14.74
C ALA A 289 -0.23 -34.99 14.15
N LEU A 290 0.04 -33.91 13.41
CA LEU A 290 -0.97 -33.02 12.85
C LEU A 290 -1.44 -33.38 11.44
N VAL A 291 -0.65 -34.17 10.69
CA VAL A 291 -0.97 -34.51 9.29
C VAL A 291 -2.33 -35.20 9.17
N VAL A 292 -2.60 -36.24 9.96
CA VAL A 292 -3.85 -37.02 9.86
C VAL A 292 -5.08 -36.21 10.29
N PRO A 293 -5.09 -35.51 11.43
CA PRO A 293 -6.20 -34.63 11.80
C PRO A 293 -6.49 -33.56 10.74
N THR A 294 -5.45 -32.92 10.20
CA THR A 294 -5.59 -31.88 9.17
C THR A 294 -6.20 -32.46 7.90
N LEU A 295 -5.69 -33.59 7.43
CA LEU A 295 -6.20 -34.26 6.26
C LEU A 295 -7.67 -34.66 6.41
N ARG A 296 -8.08 -35.18 7.57
CA ARG A 296 -9.48 -35.48 7.86
C ARG A 296 -10.36 -34.23 7.80
N ALA A 297 -9.92 -33.12 8.38
CA ALA A 297 -10.66 -31.87 8.35
C ALA A 297 -10.84 -31.34 6.91
N LEU A 298 -9.79 -31.39 6.08
CA LEU A 298 -9.89 -31.00 4.67
C LEU A 298 -10.78 -31.94 3.84
N LEU A 299 -10.79 -33.24 4.14
CA LEU A 299 -11.70 -34.18 3.51
C LEU A 299 -13.16 -33.93 3.90
N ARG A 300 -13.43 -33.52 5.14
CA ARG A 300 -14.77 -33.05 5.57
C ARG A 300 -15.21 -31.81 4.80
N ASP A 301 -14.35 -30.79 4.71
CA ASP A 301 -14.64 -29.57 3.94
C ASP A 301 -14.92 -29.89 2.47
N ARG A 302 -14.15 -30.81 1.90
CA ARG A 302 -14.33 -31.28 0.53
C ARG A 302 -15.67 -31.99 0.36
N ALA A 303 -16.03 -32.91 1.25
CA ALA A 303 -17.30 -33.63 1.21
C ALA A 303 -18.51 -32.69 1.36
N ALA A 304 -18.37 -31.62 2.16
CA ALA A 304 -19.39 -30.60 2.34
C ALA A 304 -19.47 -29.57 1.19
N GLY A 305 -18.55 -29.61 0.21
CA GLY A 305 -18.47 -28.60 -0.86
C GLY A 305 -17.93 -27.24 -0.40
N ASN A 306 -17.32 -27.17 0.78
CA ASN A 306 -16.76 -25.95 1.36
C ASN A 306 -15.32 -25.67 0.87
N ALA A 307 -14.63 -26.69 0.35
CA ALA A 307 -13.30 -26.56 -0.23
C ALA A 307 -13.42 -25.93 -1.64
N ARG A 308 -13.19 -24.61 -1.72
CA ARG A 308 -13.32 -23.80 -2.95
C ARG A 308 -11.96 -23.41 -3.55
N PHE A 309 -10.89 -24.14 -3.25
CA PHE A 309 -9.53 -23.72 -3.64
C PHE A 309 -9.03 -24.50 -4.86
N THR A 310 -8.34 -23.78 -5.75
CA THR A 310 -7.85 -24.27 -7.05
C THR A 310 -6.76 -25.35 -6.97
N SER A 311 -6.41 -25.85 -5.77
CA SER A 311 -5.29 -26.78 -5.55
C SER A 311 -5.50 -27.79 -4.42
N ASP A 312 -6.74 -28.09 -4.04
CA ASP A 312 -7.07 -29.01 -2.93
C ASP A 312 -6.47 -30.41 -3.09
N LEU A 313 -6.58 -31.03 -4.27
CA LEU A 313 -6.08 -32.40 -4.47
C LEU A 313 -4.55 -32.49 -4.39
N SER A 314 -3.81 -31.46 -4.79
CA SER A 314 -2.35 -31.46 -4.69
C SER A 314 -1.91 -31.38 -3.23
N LEU A 315 -2.60 -30.59 -2.41
CA LEU A 315 -2.38 -30.51 -0.97
C LEU A 315 -2.73 -31.85 -0.29
N ILE A 316 -3.90 -32.42 -0.59
CA ILE A 316 -4.32 -33.73 -0.05
C ILE A 316 -3.29 -34.82 -0.38
N LYS A 317 -2.79 -34.87 -1.63
CA LYS A 317 -1.74 -35.82 -2.03
C LYS A 317 -0.43 -35.61 -1.24
N ARG A 318 -0.01 -34.36 -1.02
CA ARG A 318 1.19 -34.06 -0.21
C ARG A 318 1.00 -34.47 1.26
N LEU A 319 -0.15 -34.20 1.86
CA LEU A 319 -0.48 -34.63 3.23
C LEU A 319 -0.55 -36.16 3.35
N LEU A 320 -1.19 -36.85 2.40
CA LEU A 320 -1.17 -38.31 2.31
C LEU A 320 0.25 -38.86 2.14
N GLY A 321 1.12 -38.14 1.43
CA GLY A 321 2.55 -38.43 1.30
C GLY A 321 3.29 -38.38 2.64
N ALA A 322 2.91 -37.43 3.50
CA ALA A 322 3.52 -37.18 4.80
C ALA A 322 2.87 -37.95 5.97
N ALA A 323 1.77 -38.68 5.72
CA ALA A 323 1.09 -39.45 6.75
C ALA A 323 1.97 -40.61 7.25
N PRO A 324 2.00 -40.89 8.56
CA PRO A 324 2.88 -41.91 9.13
C PRO A 324 2.53 -43.32 8.67
N ASP A 325 1.23 -43.62 8.49
CA ASP A 325 0.73 -44.94 8.12
C ASP A 325 0.00 -44.93 6.76
N GLY A 326 0.18 -46.00 5.99
CA GLY A 326 -0.41 -46.16 4.66
C GLY A 326 -1.90 -46.54 4.65
N THR A 327 -2.49 -46.86 5.80
CA THR A 327 -3.89 -47.31 5.93
C THR A 327 -4.87 -46.29 5.37
N LEU A 328 -4.69 -45.01 5.74
CA LEU A 328 -5.52 -43.91 5.23
C LEU A 328 -5.43 -43.74 3.71
N ARG A 329 -4.27 -44.06 3.11
CA ARG A 329 -4.11 -44.00 1.64
C ARG A 329 -4.84 -45.14 0.95
N THR A 330 -4.83 -46.33 1.55
CA THR A 330 -5.53 -47.51 1.02
C THR A 330 -7.05 -47.36 1.11
N ASP A 331 -7.54 -46.76 2.20
CA ASP A 331 -8.98 -46.62 2.45
C ASP A 331 -9.62 -45.42 1.74
N LEU A 332 -8.82 -44.49 1.22
CA LEU A 332 -9.34 -43.27 0.58
C LEU A 332 -9.88 -43.58 -0.83
N PRO A 333 -11.17 -43.33 -1.10
CA PRO A 333 -11.72 -43.52 -2.44
C PRO A 333 -11.09 -42.53 -3.43
N SER A 334 -11.21 -42.83 -4.73
CA SER A 334 -10.81 -41.89 -5.78
C SER A 334 -11.55 -40.57 -5.61
N LEU A 335 -10.80 -39.50 -5.37
CA LEU A 335 -11.34 -38.14 -5.22
C LEU A 335 -11.45 -37.52 -6.61
N ALA A 336 -12.66 -37.17 -7.04
CA ALA A 336 -12.86 -36.35 -8.23
C ALA A 336 -12.21 -34.97 -8.04
N ASP A 337 -11.71 -34.34 -9.11
CA ASP A 337 -11.30 -32.92 -9.09
C ASP A 337 -12.55 -32.03 -9.09
N GLY A 338 -13.04 -31.74 -7.89
CA GLY A 338 -14.14 -30.81 -7.68
C GLY A 338 -13.59 -29.42 -7.44
N ILE A 339 -13.23 -28.70 -8.50
CA ILE A 339 -12.94 -27.26 -8.42
C ILE A 339 -14.30 -26.56 -8.50
N SER A 340 -14.78 -26.02 -7.38
CA SER A 340 -15.91 -25.09 -7.41
C SER A 340 -15.37 -23.70 -7.74
N PRO A 341 -15.71 -23.11 -8.90
CA PRO A 341 -15.26 -21.76 -9.22
C PRO A 341 -15.83 -20.75 -8.22
N ALA A 342 -15.13 -19.63 -8.03
CA ALA A 342 -15.64 -18.54 -7.21
C ALA A 342 -16.99 -18.04 -7.75
N TRP A 343 -17.82 -17.45 -6.90
CA TRP A 343 -19.14 -17.00 -7.32
C TRP A 343 -19.07 -16.02 -8.50
N ARG A 344 -18.07 -15.14 -8.54
CA ARG A 344 -17.81 -14.24 -9.67
C ARG A 344 -17.53 -14.94 -11.01
N ASP A 345 -16.97 -16.15 -10.96
CA ASP A 345 -16.53 -16.92 -12.14
C ASP A 345 -17.61 -17.92 -12.58
N THR A 346 -18.73 -18.01 -11.85
CA THR A 346 -19.79 -19.01 -12.08
C THR A 346 -21.10 -18.33 -12.47
N HIS A 347 -21.21 -17.87 -13.72
CA HIS A 347 -22.39 -17.16 -14.24
C HIS A 347 -23.67 -17.99 -14.26
N GLU A 348 -23.57 -19.32 -14.24
CA GLU A 348 -24.71 -20.25 -14.16
C GLU A 348 -25.44 -20.19 -12.81
N ARG A 349 -24.75 -19.75 -11.74
CA ARG A 349 -25.40 -19.58 -10.43
C ARG A 349 -26.39 -18.40 -10.50
N PRO A 350 -27.59 -18.55 -9.92
CA PRO A 350 -28.61 -17.51 -9.97
C PRO A 350 -28.10 -16.23 -9.32
N ARG A 351 -28.61 -15.11 -9.81
CA ARG A 351 -28.39 -13.80 -9.17
C ARG A 351 -28.99 -13.80 -7.78
N ILE A 352 -28.38 -13.04 -6.88
CA ILE A 352 -28.89 -12.87 -5.52
C ILE A 352 -29.88 -11.71 -5.51
N GLU A 353 -31.07 -11.96 -4.97
CA GLU A 353 -32.09 -10.94 -4.77
C GLU A 353 -32.47 -10.91 -3.29
N VAL A 354 -32.24 -9.79 -2.62
CA VAL A 354 -32.52 -9.64 -1.18
C VAL A 354 -33.15 -8.28 -0.92
N THR A 355 -34.15 -8.26 -0.05
CA THR A 355 -34.79 -7.03 0.42
C THR A 355 -34.48 -6.83 1.91
N VAL A 356 -33.91 -5.68 2.25
CA VAL A 356 -33.69 -5.23 3.63
C VAL A 356 -34.87 -4.36 4.03
N ARG A 357 -35.72 -4.88 4.91
CA ARG A 357 -37.00 -4.26 5.23
C ARG A 357 -36.86 -3.13 6.24
N ALA A 358 -37.76 -2.17 6.19
CA ALA A 358 -37.79 -1.09 7.18
C ALA A 358 -38.04 -1.62 8.61
N SER A 359 -38.77 -2.73 8.74
CA SER A 359 -39.08 -3.40 10.01
C SER A 359 -37.88 -4.11 10.66
N GLU A 360 -36.77 -4.29 9.94
CA GLU A 360 -35.54 -4.92 10.45
C GLU A 360 -34.61 -3.93 11.15
N ALA A 361 -35.13 -2.76 11.53
CA ALA A 361 -34.38 -1.72 12.25
C ALA A 361 -33.94 -2.21 13.64
N GLY A 362 -32.64 -2.18 13.89
CA GLY A 362 -32.03 -2.44 15.20
C GLY A 362 -32.11 -1.24 16.15
N THR A 363 -31.58 -1.40 17.36
CA THR A 363 -31.72 -0.37 18.41
C THR A 363 -30.70 0.76 18.31
N PHE A 364 -29.56 0.51 17.65
CA PHE A 364 -28.48 1.49 17.53
C PHE A 364 -28.42 2.12 16.13
N THR A 365 -28.09 3.41 16.09
CA THR A 365 -27.70 4.06 14.84
C THR A 365 -26.32 3.57 14.40
N LEU A 366 -26.29 2.94 13.22
CA LEU A 366 -25.03 2.57 12.57
C LEU A 366 -24.48 3.76 11.80
N HIS A 367 -23.31 4.24 12.23
CA HIS A 367 -22.56 5.26 11.50
C HIS A 367 -21.58 4.64 10.50
N ASP A 368 -21.00 3.49 10.85
CA ASP A 368 -20.10 2.74 9.98
C ASP A 368 -20.02 1.27 10.41
N VAL A 369 -19.65 0.38 9.48
CA VAL A 369 -19.52 -1.05 9.72
C VAL A 369 -18.34 -1.61 8.94
N VAL A 370 -17.55 -2.47 9.57
CA VAL A 370 -16.44 -3.17 8.91
C VAL A 370 -16.54 -4.68 9.17
N VAL A 371 -16.35 -5.48 8.13
CA VAL A 371 -16.12 -6.93 8.25
C VAL A 371 -14.62 -7.18 8.34
N LEU A 372 -14.20 -7.94 9.35
CA LEU A 372 -12.82 -8.35 9.55
C LEU A 372 -12.52 -9.64 8.75
N PRO A 373 -11.24 -9.96 8.46
CA PRO A 373 -10.87 -11.13 7.68
C PRO A 373 -11.35 -12.48 8.23
N ASP A 374 -11.70 -12.54 9.51
CA ASP A 374 -12.23 -13.74 10.19
C ASP A 374 -13.76 -13.74 10.33
N GLY A 375 -14.45 -12.81 9.65
CA GLY A 375 -15.90 -12.72 9.62
C GLY A 375 -16.53 -12.00 10.82
N ARG A 376 -15.72 -11.53 11.79
CA ARG A 376 -16.21 -10.62 12.85
C ARG A 376 -16.61 -9.26 12.26
N LEU A 377 -17.51 -8.57 12.95
CA LEU A 377 -18.02 -7.26 12.58
C LEU A 377 -17.60 -6.21 13.60
N LEU A 378 -17.17 -5.05 13.13
CA LEU A 378 -16.91 -3.88 13.96
C LEU A 378 -17.90 -2.78 13.60
N TYR A 379 -18.73 -2.39 14.57
CA TYR A 379 -19.73 -1.34 14.42
C TYR A 379 -19.23 -0.02 15.00
N ALA A 380 -19.48 1.08 14.30
CA ALA A 380 -19.28 2.44 14.76
C ALA A 380 -20.63 3.03 15.18
N LEU A 381 -20.79 3.32 16.47
CA LEU A 381 -22.05 3.71 17.10
C LEU A 381 -22.04 5.18 17.55
N GLY A 382 -21.20 6.00 16.93
CA GLY A 382 -21.08 7.42 17.22
C GLY A 382 -20.45 7.66 18.59
N GLU A 383 -21.12 8.44 19.43
CA GLU A 383 -20.66 8.71 20.80
C GLU A 383 -20.76 7.49 21.72
N ALA A 384 -21.57 6.48 21.36
CA ALA A 384 -21.62 5.21 22.09
C ALA A 384 -20.43 4.29 21.79
N GLY A 385 -19.44 4.79 21.05
CA GLY A 385 -18.18 4.14 20.76
C GLY A 385 -18.23 3.07 19.68
N ALA A 386 -17.28 2.14 19.71
CA ALA A 386 -17.22 1.02 18.76
C ALA A 386 -17.51 -0.33 19.44
N ARG A 387 -18.11 -1.27 18.71
CA ARG A 387 -18.42 -2.63 19.21
C ARG A 387 -17.94 -3.70 18.25
N LEU A 388 -17.10 -4.59 18.75
CA LEU A 388 -16.65 -5.78 18.05
C LEU A 388 -17.60 -6.93 18.37
N VAL A 389 -18.16 -7.54 17.34
CA VAL A 389 -19.23 -8.54 17.42
C VAL A 389 -18.87 -9.72 16.53
N ARG A 390 -19.25 -10.93 16.95
CA ARG A 390 -19.13 -12.13 16.13
C ARG A 390 -20.17 -12.14 15.00
N ALA A 391 -20.00 -13.02 14.02
CA ALA A 391 -20.99 -13.23 12.97
C ALA A 391 -22.37 -13.66 13.53
N ASP A 392 -22.42 -14.25 14.73
CA ASP A 392 -23.65 -14.65 15.42
C ASP A 392 -24.33 -13.51 16.22
N GLY A 393 -23.77 -12.29 16.21
CA GLY A 393 -24.30 -11.15 16.95
C GLY A 393 -23.83 -11.03 18.40
N ARG A 394 -23.05 -12.00 18.92
CA ARG A 394 -22.52 -11.90 20.29
C ARG A 394 -21.39 -10.88 20.36
N MET A 395 -21.50 -9.98 21.34
CA MET A 395 -20.47 -8.98 21.60
C MET A 395 -19.17 -9.63 22.09
N VAL A 396 -18.05 -9.24 21.49
CA VAL A 396 -16.69 -9.66 21.86
C VAL A 396 -16.00 -8.60 22.71
N ALA A 397 -16.12 -7.33 22.30
CA ALA A 397 -15.50 -6.21 22.97
C ALA A 397 -16.25 -4.91 22.66
N HIS A 398 -16.14 -3.95 23.57
CA HIS A 398 -16.60 -2.58 23.40
C HIS A 398 -15.41 -1.63 23.61
N PHE A 399 -15.28 -0.64 22.73
CA PHE A 399 -14.26 0.40 22.80
C PHE A 399 -14.92 1.73 23.11
N ASP A 400 -14.56 2.29 24.25
CA ASP A 400 -15.11 3.55 24.77
C ASP A 400 -14.36 4.77 24.18
N VAL A 401 -14.37 4.87 22.86
CA VAL A 401 -13.89 6.03 22.11
C VAL A 401 -14.90 6.37 21.02
N PRO A 402 -15.26 7.65 20.81
CA PRO A 402 -16.22 8.04 19.78
C PRO A 402 -15.82 7.51 18.40
N ALA A 403 -16.75 6.89 17.69
CA ALA A 403 -16.50 6.24 16.41
C ALA A 403 -17.65 6.48 15.44
N PHE A 404 -17.43 7.38 14.47
CA PHE A 404 -18.36 7.66 13.37
C PHE A 404 -17.90 7.06 12.05
N HIS A 405 -16.59 6.94 11.86
CA HIS A 405 -15.99 6.20 10.75
C HIS A 405 -14.89 5.26 11.25
N LEU A 406 -14.73 4.14 10.53
CA LEU A 406 -13.74 3.10 10.83
C LEU A 406 -12.82 2.92 9.62
N VAL A 407 -11.51 3.02 9.82
CA VAL A 407 -10.53 2.75 8.77
C VAL A 407 -9.75 1.50 9.17
N PRO A 408 -10.09 0.31 8.62
CA PRO A 408 -9.42 -0.92 8.97
C PRO A 408 -8.03 -1.04 8.35
N SER A 409 -7.14 -1.66 9.12
CA SER A 409 -5.90 -2.23 8.61
C SER A 409 -6.23 -3.42 7.71
N ILE A 410 -5.52 -3.57 6.60
CA ILE A 410 -5.62 -4.77 5.74
C ILE A 410 -5.26 -6.06 6.48
N HIS A 411 -4.58 -5.97 7.63
CA HIS A 411 -4.22 -7.10 8.47
C HIS A 411 -5.38 -7.56 9.38
N GLY A 412 -6.43 -6.75 9.53
CA GLY A 412 -7.66 -7.11 10.26
C GLY A 412 -7.57 -7.07 11.78
N ASP A 413 -6.42 -6.68 12.34
CA ASP A 413 -6.15 -6.64 13.77
C ASP A 413 -6.19 -5.23 14.38
N ARG A 414 -6.08 -4.20 13.53
CA ARG A 414 -6.12 -2.79 13.91
C ARG A 414 -7.13 -1.99 13.11
N VAL A 415 -7.68 -0.96 13.73
CA VAL A 415 -8.63 -0.03 13.10
C VAL A 415 -8.38 1.38 13.64
N LEU A 416 -8.50 2.40 12.78
CA LEU A 416 -8.59 3.79 13.21
C LEU A 416 -10.06 4.17 13.36
N ALA A 417 -10.43 4.70 14.54
CA ALA A 417 -11.73 5.28 14.80
C ALA A 417 -11.66 6.80 14.66
N LEU A 418 -12.58 7.35 13.86
CA LEU A 418 -12.64 8.77 13.53
C LEU A 418 -13.95 9.35 14.08
N ALA A 419 -13.84 10.47 14.79
CA ALA A 419 -14.97 11.25 15.25
C ALA A 419 -14.78 12.73 14.95
N ARG A 420 -15.81 13.35 14.37
CA ARG A 420 -15.77 14.77 14.04
C ARG A 420 -15.99 15.63 15.28
N ARG A 421 -15.18 16.67 15.44
CA ARG A 421 -15.24 17.72 16.46
C ARG A 421 -15.07 19.06 15.76
N ASP A 422 -16.18 19.69 15.42
CA ASP A 422 -16.24 20.90 14.60
C ASP A 422 -15.50 20.71 13.26
N ASP A 423 -14.34 21.38 13.09
CA ASP A 423 -13.51 21.35 11.89
C ASP A 423 -12.35 20.33 11.96
N VAL A 424 -12.16 19.66 13.10
CA VAL A 424 -11.13 18.65 13.30
C VAL A 424 -11.72 17.26 13.51
N TRP A 425 -10.93 16.24 13.19
CA TRP A 425 -11.23 14.85 13.44
C TRP A 425 -10.37 14.35 14.59
N ARG A 426 -11.03 13.82 15.62
CA ARG A 426 -10.38 13.06 16.68
C ARG A 426 -10.11 11.64 16.19
N LEU A 427 -8.85 11.24 16.27
CA LEU A 427 -8.36 9.96 15.80
C LEU A 427 -7.98 9.08 17.00
N SER A 428 -8.50 7.87 17.02
CA SER A 428 -8.15 6.84 18.02
C SER A 428 -7.71 5.56 17.34
N ARG A 429 -6.74 4.86 17.93
CA ARG A 429 -6.28 3.54 17.48
C ARG A 429 -7.01 2.47 18.27
N LEU A 430 -7.56 1.50 17.56
CA LEU A 430 -8.15 0.30 18.14
C LEU A 430 -7.24 -0.89 17.85
N ASP A 431 -6.81 -1.57 18.90
CA ASP A 431 -6.16 -2.88 18.84
C ASP A 431 -7.22 -3.93 19.14
N LEU A 432 -7.65 -4.65 18.10
CA LEU A 432 -8.76 -5.60 18.19
C LEU A 432 -8.35 -6.91 18.87
N VAL A 433 -7.05 -7.22 18.85
CA VAL A 433 -6.48 -8.43 19.47
C VAL A 433 -6.29 -8.20 20.97
N ALA A 434 -5.60 -7.12 21.32
CA ALA A 434 -5.41 -6.72 22.72
C ALA A 434 -6.70 -6.17 23.35
N ARG A 435 -7.72 -5.87 22.53
CA ARG A 435 -9.00 -5.26 22.92
C ARG A 435 -8.79 -3.95 23.67
N ARG A 436 -7.89 -3.13 23.16
CA ARG A 436 -7.54 -1.82 23.73
C ARG A 436 -7.80 -0.72 22.72
N CYS A 437 -8.08 0.46 23.24
CA CYS A 437 -8.12 1.68 22.45
C CYS A 437 -7.14 2.69 23.07
N SER A 438 -6.55 3.54 22.22
CA SER A 438 -5.77 4.68 22.68
C SER A 438 -6.05 5.89 21.79
N PRO A 439 -6.14 7.10 22.35
CA PRO A 439 -6.16 8.31 21.53
C PRO A 439 -4.84 8.41 20.76
N TRP A 440 -4.89 8.96 19.55
CA TRP A 440 -3.70 9.22 18.74
C TRP A 440 -3.47 10.72 18.55
N GLY A 441 -4.50 11.45 18.16
CA GLY A 441 -4.39 12.90 17.97
C GLY A 441 -5.60 13.47 17.25
N ASP A 442 -5.56 14.78 17.03
CA ASP A 442 -6.58 15.52 16.30
C ASP A 442 -5.97 16.02 14.97
N MET A 443 -6.69 15.85 13.86
CA MET A 443 -6.26 16.29 12.52
C MET A 443 -7.40 16.93 11.75
N MET A 444 -7.11 17.97 10.98
CA MET A 444 -8.05 18.45 9.96
C MET A 444 -8.01 17.51 8.76
N LEU A 445 -9.13 16.83 8.49
CA LEU A 445 -9.25 15.87 7.38
C LEU A 445 -10.42 16.26 6.48
N THR A 446 -10.17 16.21 5.17
CA THR A 446 -11.18 16.44 4.13
C THR A 446 -11.64 15.13 3.51
N ASN A 447 -10.71 14.24 3.16
CA ASN A 447 -10.95 12.88 2.65
C ASN A 447 -9.78 11.95 3.05
N TRP A 448 -10.00 10.64 2.98
CA TRP A 448 -9.01 9.62 3.32
C TRP A 448 -9.23 8.31 2.58
N SER A 449 -8.20 7.47 2.53
CA SER A 449 -8.34 6.10 2.02
C SER A 449 -9.18 5.25 2.99
N PRO A 450 -10.11 4.41 2.48
CA PRO A 450 -11.06 3.67 3.31
C PRO A 450 -10.42 2.52 4.12
N SER A 451 -9.17 2.18 3.81
CA SER A 451 -8.32 1.24 4.54
C SER A 451 -6.87 1.75 4.54
N TYR A 452 -6.01 1.08 5.31
CA TYR A 452 -4.58 1.37 5.40
C TYR A 452 -3.78 0.08 5.63
N ASP A 453 -2.46 0.12 5.47
CA ASP A 453 -1.59 -1.07 5.52
C ASP A 453 -1.07 -1.40 6.93
N GLY A 454 -1.63 -0.79 7.98
CA GLY A 454 -1.14 -0.92 9.35
C GLY A 454 -0.04 0.09 9.73
N ASN A 455 0.73 0.59 8.75
CA ASN A 455 1.90 1.46 8.98
C ASN A 455 1.67 2.89 8.48
N VAL A 456 1.18 3.05 7.25
CA VAL A 456 0.93 4.33 6.61
C VAL A 456 -0.52 4.47 6.17
N TRP A 457 -1.05 5.69 6.31
CA TRP A 457 -2.42 6.01 5.90
C TRP A 457 -2.45 7.25 5.02
N PHE A 458 -3.26 7.22 3.96
CA PHE A 458 -3.36 8.32 3.00
C PHE A 458 -4.58 9.17 3.30
N VAL A 459 -4.33 10.45 3.49
CA VAL A 459 -5.36 11.44 3.84
C VAL A 459 -5.18 12.71 3.04
N SER A 460 -6.19 13.55 3.08
CA SER A 460 -6.11 14.93 2.59
C SER A 460 -6.58 15.91 3.65
N SER A 461 -5.96 17.07 3.64
CA SER A 461 -6.33 18.23 4.42
C SER A 461 -6.34 19.42 3.47
N GLU A 462 -7.52 19.97 3.21
CA GLU A 462 -7.73 21.05 2.25
C GLU A 462 -7.17 20.69 0.86
N ASN A 463 -6.14 21.41 0.42
CA ASN A 463 -5.47 21.25 -0.88
C ASN A 463 -4.15 20.48 -0.75
N THR A 464 -4.01 19.65 0.29
CA THR A 464 -2.80 18.83 0.51
C THR A 464 -3.18 17.36 0.68
N VAL A 465 -2.54 16.48 -0.08
CA VAL A 465 -2.57 15.04 0.15
C VAL A 465 -1.34 14.63 0.96
N MET A 466 -1.51 13.75 1.94
CA MET A 466 -0.47 13.35 2.87
C MET A 466 -0.46 11.83 3.06
N MET A 467 0.74 11.28 3.23
CA MET A 467 0.96 9.94 3.77
C MET A 467 1.37 10.08 5.23
N VAL A 468 0.51 9.62 6.14
CA VAL A 468 0.65 9.77 7.60
C VAL A 468 1.29 8.51 8.20
N ASP A 469 2.24 8.70 9.10
CA ASP A 469 2.89 7.63 9.88
C ASP A 469 1.95 7.20 11.02
N VAL A 470 1.22 6.10 10.85
CA VAL A 470 0.25 5.60 11.83
C VAL A 470 0.95 5.01 13.06
N LEU A 471 2.26 4.77 13.01
CA LEU A 471 3.02 4.24 14.15
C LEU A 471 3.68 5.35 14.97
N ALA A 472 3.87 6.56 14.43
CA ALA A 472 4.42 7.69 15.16
C ALA A 472 3.53 8.12 16.32
N ALA A 473 4.09 8.64 17.41
CA ALA A 473 3.31 9.11 18.56
C ALA A 473 2.39 10.29 18.17
N ASP A 474 2.86 11.14 17.27
CA ASP A 474 2.14 12.29 16.71
C ASP A 474 1.61 12.01 15.30
N CYS A 475 0.62 12.79 14.89
CA CYS A 475 0.02 12.71 13.55
C CYS A 475 0.93 13.39 12.49
N ARG A 476 2.12 12.83 12.25
CA ARG A 476 3.09 13.38 11.29
C ARG A 476 2.95 12.76 9.90
N ALA A 477 3.24 13.55 8.87
CA ALA A 477 3.28 13.08 7.49
C ALA A 477 4.72 12.71 7.07
N LEU A 478 4.88 11.55 6.43
CA LEU A 478 6.14 11.08 5.82
C LEU A 478 6.32 11.63 4.40
N TRP A 479 5.21 12.02 3.76
CA TRP A 479 5.17 12.56 2.41
C TRP A 479 3.94 13.46 2.24
N ARG A 480 4.07 14.51 1.43
CA ARG A 480 3.00 15.46 1.15
C ARG A 480 3.05 15.93 -0.30
N VAL A 481 1.87 16.23 -0.85
CA VAL A 481 1.68 17.01 -2.08
C VAL A 481 0.88 18.25 -1.70
N PRO A 482 1.56 19.37 -1.41
CA PRO A 482 0.89 20.62 -1.08
C PRO A 482 0.41 21.35 -2.34
N GLU A 483 -0.36 22.42 -2.13
CA GLU A 483 -0.75 23.40 -3.17
C GLU A 483 -1.46 22.77 -4.38
N LEU A 484 -2.32 21.79 -4.14
CA LEU A 484 -3.21 21.27 -5.17
C LEU A 484 -4.14 22.38 -5.66
N ALA A 485 -4.43 22.38 -6.96
CA ALA A 485 -5.34 23.36 -7.58
C ALA A 485 -6.78 23.25 -7.04
N GLY A 486 -7.13 22.14 -6.40
CA GLY A 486 -8.39 21.93 -5.71
C GLY A 486 -8.26 20.91 -4.58
N ARG A 487 -9.37 20.69 -3.85
CA ARG A 487 -9.43 19.70 -2.77
C ARG A 487 -9.24 18.30 -3.32
N ALA A 488 -8.54 17.45 -2.58
CA ALA A 488 -8.45 16.04 -2.93
C ALA A 488 -9.75 15.30 -2.53
N LEU A 489 -10.34 14.60 -3.49
CA LEU A 489 -11.60 13.85 -3.34
C LEU A 489 -11.39 12.37 -3.63
N ALA A 490 -12.19 11.51 -2.98
CA ALA A 490 -12.20 10.05 -3.11
C ALA A 490 -10.78 9.46 -3.22
N ILE A 491 -10.13 9.26 -2.08
CA ILE A 491 -8.78 8.68 -2.04
C ILE A 491 -8.89 7.16 -1.98
N ALA A 492 -8.18 6.45 -2.85
CA ALA A 492 -8.06 5.00 -2.80
C ALA A 492 -6.59 4.59 -2.80
N ALA A 493 -6.22 3.65 -1.93
CA ALA A 493 -4.85 3.16 -1.83
C ALA A 493 -4.81 1.68 -1.50
N ASP A 494 -3.77 1.00 -1.98
CA ASP A 494 -3.38 -0.35 -1.60
C ASP A 494 -1.86 -0.43 -1.45
N ALA A 495 -1.28 -1.64 -1.37
CA ALA A 495 0.16 -1.83 -1.24
C ALA A 495 0.99 -1.36 -2.45
N THR A 496 0.37 -1.11 -3.60
CA THR A 496 1.02 -0.87 -4.90
C THR A 496 0.73 0.50 -5.48
N HIS A 497 -0.50 0.99 -5.33
CA HIS A 497 -0.95 2.22 -5.97
C HIS A 497 -1.77 3.08 -4.99
N MET A 498 -1.79 4.37 -5.27
CA MET A 498 -2.70 5.33 -4.66
C MET A 498 -3.26 6.23 -5.76
N SER A 499 -4.57 6.44 -5.75
CA SER A 499 -5.24 7.35 -6.67
C SER A 499 -6.24 8.25 -5.96
N PHE A 500 -6.41 9.47 -6.46
CA PHE A 500 -7.37 10.46 -5.95
C PHE A 500 -7.72 11.47 -7.04
N PHE A 501 -8.83 12.19 -6.84
CA PHE A 501 -9.21 13.32 -7.69
C PHE A 501 -8.73 14.63 -7.10
N VAL A 502 -8.35 15.57 -7.96
CA VAL A 502 -8.07 16.97 -7.61
C VAL A 502 -9.21 17.83 -8.11
N GLY A 503 -10.05 18.30 -7.16
CA GLY A 503 -11.30 18.96 -7.48
C GLY A 503 -12.19 18.10 -8.38
N THR A 504 -12.77 18.73 -9.40
CA THR A 504 -13.57 18.09 -10.46
C THR A 504 -12.87 18.21 -11.82
N GLN A 505 -11.53 18.25 -11.83
CA GLN A 505 -10.77 18.52 -13.06
C GLN A 505 -9.79 17.41 -13.41
N GLU A 506 -9.11 16.83 -12.42
CA GLU A 506 -8.05 15.86 -12.69
C GLU A 506 -8.13 14.64 -11.76
N ARG A 507 -7.59 13.53 -12.23
CA ARG A 507 -7.36 12.29 -11.50
C ARG A 507 -5.87 11.99 -11.50
N TRP A 508 -5.28 11.76 -10.32
CA TRP A 508 -3.84 11.52 -10.15
C TRP A 508 -3.60 10.11 -9.63
N THR A 509 -2.66 9.36 -10.23
CA THR A 509 -2.24 8.02 -9.77
C THR A 509 -0.76 8.00 -9.45
N TYR A 510 -0.44 7.45 -8.29
CA TYR A 510 0.90 7.18 -7.80
C TYR A 510 1.13 5.68 -7.72
N THR A 511 2.34 5.24 -8.07
CA THR A 511 2.87 3.95 -7.60
C THR A 511 3.59 4.15 -6.28
N LEU A 512 3.51 3.17 -5.38
CA LEU A 512 4.08 3.24 -4.04
C LEU A 512 5.39 2.46 -3.87
N ALA A 513 5.80 1.70 -4.90
CA ALA A 513 7.11 1.04 -4.91
C ALA A 513 8.24 2.07 -4.80
N ASP A 514 9.15 1.88 -3.85
CA ASP A 514 10.23 2.81 -3.50
C ASP A 514 9.75 4.20 -3.01
N GLY A 515 8.47 4.30 -2.65
CA GLY A 515 7.79 5.51 -2.19
C GLY A 515 6.87 6.13 -3.25
N PRO A 516 6.01 7.09 -2.86
CA PRO A 516 5.00 7.65 -3.76
C PRO A 516 5.64 8.34 -4.99
N THR A 517 5.41 7.77 -6.17
CA THR A 517 5.87 8.30 -7.46
C THR A 517 4.68 8.49 -8.39
N LEU A 518 4.45 9.73 -8.83
CA LEU A 518 3.37 10.07 -9.75
C LEU A 518 3.58 9.37 -11.10
N ARG A 519 2.57 8.65 -11.58
CA ARG A 519 2.61 7.93 -12.86
C ARG A 519 1.68 8.50 -13.90
N ASP A 520 0.52 9.00 -13.47
CA ASP A 520 -0.46 9.51 -14.42
C ASP A 520 -1.27 10.66 -13.83
N ARG A 521 -1.55 11.66 -14.68
CA ARG A 521 -2.48 12.76 -14.46
C ARG A 521 -3.44 12.78 -15.64
N SER A 522 -4.68 12.34 -15.41
CA SER A 522 -5.73 12.36 -16.43
C SER A 522 -6.70 13.48 -16.13
N GLU A 523 -7.06 14.26 -17.15
CA GLU A 523 -8.18 15.21 -17.05
C GLU A 523 -9.50 14.43 -16.95
N LEU A 524 -10.45 14.99 -16.20
CA LEU A 524 -11.82 14.51 -16.19
C LEU A 524 -12.51 14.90 -17.50
N PRO A 525 -13.42 14.06 -18.03
CA PRO A 525 -14.17 14.39 -19.23
C PRO A 525 -14.92 15.73 -19.08
N PRO A 526 -15.16 16.49 -20.16
CA PRO A 526 -15.76 17.83 -20.08
C PRO A 526 -17.13 17.86 -19.39
N GLU A 527 -17.94 16.80 -19.59
CA GLU A 527 -19.24 16.58 -18.92
C GLU A 527 -19.14 16.48 -17.39
N ALA A 528 -17.93 16.25 -16.88
CA ALA A 528 -17.60 16.22 -15.46
C ALA A 528 -17.03 17.56 -14.93
N SER A 529 -17.04 18.63 -15.74
CA SER A 529 -16.46 19.93 -15.39
C SER A 529 -17.43 21.12 -15.53
N ASP A 530 -18.68 20.86 -15.93
CA ASP A 530 -19.68 21.93 -16.17
C ASP A 530 -20.28 22.51 -14.87
N LEU A 531 -20.48 23.83 -14.85
CA LEU A 531 -20.95 24.61 -13.69
C LEU A 531 -22.45 24.40 -13.38
N LYS A 532 -23.18 23.72 -14.26
CA LYS A 532 -24.60 23.36 -14.05
C LYS A 532 -24.79 22.10 -13.20
N VAL A 533 -23.71 21.40 -12.86
CA VAL A 533 -23.72 20.15 -12.09
C VAL A 533 -23.77 20.45 -10.59
N VAL A 534 -24.70 19.78 -9.89
CA VAL A 534 -25.07 20.07 -8.50
C VAL A 534 -24.44 19.07 -7.54
N SER A 535 -24.25 17.83 -7.98
CA SER A 535 -23.73 16.76 -7.15
C SER A 535 -22.88 15.77 -7.95
N TRP A 536 -21.79 15.35 -7.33
CA TRP A 536 -20.82 14.40 -7.86
C TRP A 536 -20.82 13.14 -7.02
N CYS A 537 -20.94 11.97 -7.64
CA CYS A 537 -20.48 10.72 -7.01
C CYS A 537 -19.19 10.29 -7.70
N LEU A 538 -18.10 10.39 -6.94
CA LEU A 538 -16.76 10.00 -7.37
C LEU A 538 -16.42 8.65 -6.74
N SER A 539 -16.04 7.69 -7.57
CA SER A 539 -15.46 6.43 -7.12
C SER A 539 -14.18 6.17 -7.87
N VAL A 540 -13.14 5.78 -7.14
CA VAL A 540 -11.84 5.43 -7.72
C VAL A 540 -11.26 4.22 -7.03
N VAL A 541 -10.59 3.39 -7.83
CA VAL A 541 -9.85 2.21 -7.39
C VAL A 541 -8.36 2.59 -7.31
N PRO A 542 -7.53 1.97 -6.44
CA PRO A 542 -6.16 2.44 -6.22
C PRO A 542 -5.29 2.57 -7.48
N ASP A 543 -5.52 1.75 -8.51
CA ASP A 543 -4.79 1.77 -9.79
C ASP A 543 -5.30 2.82 -10.80
N GLY A 544 -6.27 3.64 -10.41
CA GLY A 544 -6.75 4.78 -11.18
C GLY A 544 -8.04 4.54 -11.95
N GLU A 545 -8.59 3.32 -11.99
CA GLU A 545 -9.93 3.12 -12.59
C GLU A 545 -10.94 3.96 -11.81
N ALA A 546 -11.65 4.81 -12.51
CA ALA A 546 -12.52 5.80 -11.90
C ALA A 546 -13.85 5.92 -12.65
N ALA A 547 -14.88 6.25 -11.89
CA ALA A 547 -16.17 6.65 -12.42
C ALA A 547 -16.64 7.95 -11.75
N VAL A 548 -17.20 8.81 -12.58
CA VAL A 548 -17.71 10.13 -12.20
C VAL A 548 -19.16 10.22 -12.64
N LEU A 549 -20.06 10.22 -11.67
CA LEU A 549 -21.48 10.49 -11.90
C LEU A 549 -21.76 11.97 -11.62
N SER A 550 -22.04 12.72 -12.68
CA SER A 550 -22.53 14.11 -12.64
C SER A 550 -24.05 14.09 -12.54
N MET A 551 -24.65 14.94 -11.70
CA MET A 551 -26.10 15.13 -11.65
C MET A 551 -26.48 16.62 -11.80
N GLU A 552 -27.38 16.91 -12.72
CA GLU A 552 -27.85 18.26 -13.06
C GLU A 552 -29.29 18.49 -12.62
N TYR A 553 -29.60 19.71 -12.14
CA TYR A 553 -31.01 20.10 -11.94
C TYR A 553 -31.73 20.19 -13.29
N PRO A 554 -33.01 19.80 -13.35
CA PRO A 554 -33.83 20.11 -14.50
C PRO A 554 -33.88 21.64 -14.69
N PRO A 555 -33.99 22.13 -15.94
CA PRO A 555 -33.92 23.55 -16.25
C PRO A 555 -35.08 24.39 -15.65
N ASN A 556 -36.12 23.76 -15.10
CA ASN A 556 -37.30 24.43 -14.56
C ASN A 556 -37.30 24.46 -13.01
N PRO A 557 -37.39 25.64 -12.36
CA PRO A 557 -37.37 25.76 -10.90
C PRO A 557 -38.51 25.03 -10.16
N GLU A 558 -39.67 24.82 -10.79
CA GLU A 558 -40.81 24.12 -10.15
C GLU A 558 -40.53 22.62 -9.90
N ASP A 559 -39.63 22.01 -10.67
CA ASP A 559 -39.24 20.60 -10.54
C ASP A 559 -38.24 20.35 -9.39
N VAL A 560 -37.67 21.42 -8.80
CA VAL A 560 -36.66 21.36 -7.73
C VAL A 560 -37.26 20.87 -6.40
N ALA A 561 -38.58 21.01 -6.21
CA ALA A 561 -39.28 20.60 -4.99
C ALA A 561 -39.29 19.08 -4.74
N HIS A 562 -38.94 18.25 -5.73
CA HIS A 562 -39.08 16.79 -5.69
C HIS A 562 -37.80 16.02 -5.33
N GLY A 563 -36.74 16.71 -4.88
CA GLY A 563 -35.51 16.08 -4.40
C GLY A 563 -34.72 15.33 -5.49
N TRP A 564 -34.04 14.23 -5.12
CA TRP A 564 -33.13 13.47 -5.99
C TRP A 564 -33.79 12.87 -7.25
N ASN A 565 -35.13 12.80 -7.27
CA ASN A 565 -35.89 12.05 -8.27
C ASN A 565 -35.90 12.68 -9.67
N ASN A 566 -35.65 13.99 -9.79
CA ASN A 566 -35.71 14.72 -11.06
C ASN A 566 -34.33 15.12 -11.63
N LEU A 567 -33.23 14.68 -10.99
CA LEU A 567 -31.87 14.98 -11.47
C LEU A 567 -31.51 14.07 -12.66
N ARG A 568 -31.10 14.66 -13.78
CA ARG A 568 -30.49 13.92 -14.90
C ARG A 568 -29.03 13.65 -14.59
N GLY A 569 -28.61 12.38 -14.74
CA GLY A 569 -27.23 11.97 -14.57
C GLY A 569 -26.44 11.94 -15.89
N SER A 570 -25.15 12.24 -15.85
CA SER A 570 -24.17 11.74 -16.84
C SER A 570 -23.12 10.91 -16.11
N LEU A 571 -22.63 9.85 -16.76
CA LEU A 571 -21.62 8.96 -16.19
C LEU A 571 -20.38 8.92 -17.08
N ALA A 572 -19.28 9.43 -16.55
CA ALA A 572 -17.96 9.39 -17.16
C ALA A 572 -17.10 8.29 -16.53
N TRP A 573 -16.21 7.71 -17.34
CA TRP A 573 -15.26 6.68 -16.92
C TRP A 573 -13.84 7.06 -17.28
N ILE A 574 -12.91 6.63 -16.44
CA ILE A 574 -11.48 6.81 -16.63
C ILE A 574 -10.80 5.45 -16.49
N GLU A 575 -9.95 5.14 -17.47
CA GLU A 575 -9.20 3.87 -17.49
C GLU A 575 -8.14 3.83 -16.38
N PRO A 576 -7.86 2.63 -15.82
CA PRO A 576 -6.74 2.45 -14.91
C PRO A 576 -5.39 2.56 -15.62
N VAL A 577 -4.34 2.84 -14.83
CA VAL A 577 -2.95 2.77 -15.31
C VAL A 577 -2.50 1.32 -15.51
N SER A 578 -3.11 0.39 -14.76
CA SER A 578 -2.90 -1.05 -14.94
C SER A 578 -3.66 -1.56 -16.18
N LEU A 579 -3.10 -2.52 -16.91
CA LEU A 579 -3.76 -3.18 -18.04
C LEU A 579 -4.96 -4.02 -17.57
N ARG A 580 -6.10 -3.37 -17.37
CA ARG A 580 -7.33 -3.97 -16.88
C ARG A 580 -8.52 -3.47 -17.70
N ASN A 581 -9.24 -4.38 -18.35
CA ASN A 581 -10.48 -4.04 -19.06
C ASN A 581 -11.71 -4.31 -18.19
N ARG A 582 -12.71 -3.43 -18.31
CA ARG A 582 -14.08 -3.59 -17.81
C ARG A 582 -15.06 -3.38 -18.96
N VAL A 583 -16.05 -4.26 -19.07
CA VAL A 583 -17.18 -4.06 -19.98
C VAL A 583 -18.09 -3.00 -19.38
N ARG A 584 -18.29 -1.90 -20.12
CA ARG A 584 -19.19 -0.81 -19.73
C ARG A 584 -20.53 -1.04 -20.41
N THR A 585 -21.56 -1.25 -19.61
CA THR A 585 -22.94 -1.37 -20.09
C THR A 585 -23.60 -0.01 -20.16
N GLU A 586 -24.49 0.18 -21.13
CA GLU A 586 -25.37 1.35 -21.21
C GLU A 586 -26.28 1.41 -19.97
N ARG A 587 -26.51 2.60 -19.43
CA ARG A 587 -27.18 2.75 -18.12
C ARG A 587 -28.35 3.71 -18.22
N ASP A 588 -29.44 3.36 -17.56
CA ASP A 588 -30.48 4.33 -17.25
C ASP A 588 -29.93 5.36 -16.24
N HIS A 589 -29.71 6.57 -16.72
CA HIS A 589 -29.10 7.67 -15.99
C HIS A 589 -30.10 8.44 -15.11
N GLU A 590 -31.41 8.24 -15.27
CA GLU A 590 -32.42 9.00 -14.53
C GLU A 590 -32.58 8.47 -13.10
N THR A 591 -32.49 7.15 -12.92
CA THR A 591 -32.64 6.49 -11.61
C THR A 591 -31.32 6.38 -10.82
N LEU A 592 -30.17 6.54 -11.47
CA LEU A 592 -28.84 6.35 -10.87
C LEU A 592 -28.44 7.54 -9.97
N LYS A 593 -28.14 7.28 -8.70
CA LYS A 593 -27.75 8.29 -7.69
C LYS A 593 -26.41 8.02 -7.00
N GLY A 594 -25.75 6.91 -7.33
CA GLY A 594 -24.42 6.60 -6.83
C GLY A 594 -23.76 5.47 -7.59
N ILE A 595 -22.43 5.51 -7.62
CA ILE A 595 -21.61 4.46 -8.20
C ILE A 595 -20.43 4.16 -7.28
N PHE A 596 -20.13 2.88 -7.10
CA PHE A 596 -19.01 2.40 -6.29
C PHE A 596 -18.25 1.35 -7.09
N LEU A 597 -16.93 1.44 -7.05
CA LEU A 597 -16.03 0.56 -7.78
C LEU A 597 -15.12 -0.19 -6.81
N SER A 598 -14.90 -1.46 -7.12
CA SER A 598 -13.72 -2.20 -6.72
C SER A 598 -12.99 -2.67 -7.99
N ARG A 599 -11.88 -3.39 -7.83
CA ARG A 599 -11.17 -3.95 -8.99
C ARG A 599 -12.06 -4.91 -9.76
N GLU A 600 -12.87 -5.69 -9.04
CA GLU A 600 -13.71 -6.76 -9.58
C GLU A 600 -15.20 -6.42 -9.73
N TRP A 601 -15.67 -5.35 -9.08
CA TRP A 601 -17.10 -5.09 -8.96
C TRP A 601 -17.47 -3.65 -9.31
N CYS A 602 -18.67 -3.47 -9.83
CA CYS A 602 -19.32 -2.18 -9.95
C CYS A 602 -20.68 -2.27 -9.25
N LEU A 603 -20.93 -1.37 -8.30
CA LEU A 603 -22.21 -1.25 -7.64
C LEU A 603 -22.88 0.06 -8.07
N GLU A 604 -24.11 -0.06 -8.54
CA GLU A 604 -24.97 1.06 -8.89
C GLU A 604 -26.02 1.24 -7.79
N LEU A 605 -26.15 2.46 -7.28
CA LEU A 605 -27.18 2.83 -6.31
C LEU A 605 -28.25 3.66 -7.02
N ARG A 606 -29.49 3.16 -7.05
CA ARG A 606 -30.64 3.72 -7.75
C ARG A 606 -31.78 4.04 -6.79
N THR A 607 -32.61 5.01 -7.15
CA THR A 607 -33.88 5.30 -6.46
C THR A 607 -35.03 4.58 -7.16
N LEU A 608 -35.86 3.89 -6.39
CA LEU A 608 -37.06 3.19 -6.86
C LEU A 608 -38.25 3.65 -6.01
N GLY A 609 -38.89 4.75 -6.40
CA GLY A 609 -39.94 5.38 -5.60
C GLY A 609 -39.40 5.84 -4.24
N PRO A 610 -39.96 5.39 -3.09
CA PRO A 610 -39.43 5.70 -1.77
C PRO A 610 -38.21 4.84 -1.38
N ASP A 611 -37.91 3.78 -2.12
CA ASP A 611 -36.90 2.78 -1.77
C ASP A 611 -35.60 2.97 -2.57
N TRP A 612 -34.55 2.30 -2.12
CA TRP A 612 -33.25 2.27 -2.79
C TRP A 612 -32.98 0.89 -3.37
N GLN A 613 -32.50 0.84 -4.60
CA GLN A 613 -32.06 -0.40 -5.24
C GLN A 613 -30.55 -0.34 -5.49
N LEU A 614 -29.85 -1.43 -5.16
CA LEU A 614 -28.42 -1.58 -5.42
C LEU A 614 -28.21 -2.73 -6.39
N GLN A 615 -27.62 -2.44 -7.54
CA GLN A 615 -27.32 -3.45 -8.56
C GLN A 615 -25.81 -3.67 -8.63
N LEU A 616 -25.39 -4.91 -8.37
CA LEU A 616 -24.00 -5.32 -8.43
C LEU A 616 -23.72 -6.03 -9.75
N THR A 617 -22.76 -5.52 -10.51
CA THR A 617 -22.23 -6.13 -11.73
C THR A 617 -20.77 -6.51 -11.56
N ASP A 618 -20.37 -7.59 -12.21
CA ASP A 618 -18.95 -7.95 -12.31
C ASP A 618 -18.23 -7.13 -13.40
N ARG A 619 -16.93 -7.38 -13.59
CA ARG A 619 -16.13 -6.69 -14.62
C ARG A 619 -16.57 -6.94 -16.06
N ARG A 620 -17.31 -8.02 -16.31
CA ARG A 620 -17.84 -8.39 -17.63
C ARG A 620 -19.24 -7.79 -17.87
N GLY A 621 -19.76 -7.04 -16.91
CA GLY A 621 -21.07 -6.39 -16.98
C GLY A 621 -22.23 -7.32 -16.63
N PHE A 622 -21.97 -8.53 -16.13
CA PHE A 622 -23.05 -9.45 -15.75
C PHE A 622 -23.63 -9.04 -14.40
N PRO A 623 -24.96 -8.89 -14.28
CA PRO A 623 -25.61 -8.64 -12.99
C PRO A 623 -25.50 -9.89 -12.10
N ARG A 624 -24.98 -9.70 -10.89
CA ARG A 624 -24.76 -10.77 -9.91
C ARG A 624 -25.65 -10.64 -8.68
N ALA A 625 -25.95 -9.43 -8.24
CA ALA A 625 -26.90 -9.20 -7.15
C ALA A 625 -27.77 -7.96 -7.39
N VAL A 626 -29.00 -8.01 -6.88
CA VAL A 626 -29.91 -6.88 -6.76
C VAL A 626 -30.39 -6.84 -5.31
N LEU A 627 -30.12 -5.73 -4.63
CA LEU A 627 -30.50 -5.51 -3.25
C LEU A 627 -31.52 -4.38 -3.19
N THR A 628 -32.65 -4.60 -2.54
CA THR A 628 -33.64 -3.54 -2.29
C THR A 628 -33.56 -3.14 -0.83
N PHE A 629 -33.41 -1.84 -0.55
CA PHE A 629 -33.36 -1.28 0.79
C PHE A 629 -34.59 -0.37 0.96
N GLU A 630 -35.54 -0.83 1.76
CA GLU A 630 -36.81 -0.12 1.95
C GLU A 630 -36.60 1.20 2.70
N GLY A 631 -37.36 2.22 2.31
CA GLY A 631 -37.43 3.52 2.96
C GLY A 631 -36.58 4.61 2.32
N ASN A 632 -36.95 5.85 2.63
CA ASN A 632 -36.46 7.07 1.97
C ASN A 632 -35.05 7.53 2.38
N VAL A 633 -34.39 6.84 3.30
CA VAL A 633 -33.05 7.19 3.76
C VAL A 633 -32.01 6.47 2.92
N ARG A 634 -31.13 7.23 2.27
CA ARG A 634 -30.02 6.69 1.46
C ARG A 634 -29.17 5.72 2.28
N PRO A 635 -28.99 4.46 1.84
CA PRO A 635 -28.10 3.52 2.51
C PRO A 635 -26.63 3.90 2.31
N MET A 636 -25.81 3.56 3.29
CA MET A 636 -24.37 3.60 3.22
C MET A 636 -23.85 2.29 2.64
N VAL A 637 -22.74 2.38 1.91
CA VAL A 637 -22.15 1.27 1.17
C VAL A 637 -20.67 1.18 1.47
N ARG A 638 -20.17 -0.04 1.68
CA ARG A 638 -18.75 -0.38 1.54
C ARG A 638 -18.62 -1.52 0.55
N LEU A 639 -17.75 -1.33 -0.43
CA LEU A 639 -17.46 -2.31 -1.46
C LEU A 639 -15.95 -2.59 -1.49
N THR A 640 -15.59 -3.86 -1.43
CA THR A 640 -14.24 -4.38 -1.67
C THR A 640 -14.31 -5.47 -2.73
N ASP A 641 -13.18 -6.09 -3.07
CA ASP A 641 -13.16 -7.21 -4.01
C ASP A 641 -13.81 -8.49 -3.46
N SER A 642 -13.90 -8.62 -2.14
CA SER A 642 -14.41 -9.82 -1.45
C SER A 642 -15.73 -9.59 -0.72
N MET A 643 -16.18 -8.35 -0.54
CA MET A 643 -17.35 -8.04 0.27
C MET A 643 -18.11 -6.81 -0.21
N LEU A 644 -19.44 -6.89 -0.10
CA LEU A 644 -20.37 -5.77 -0.17
C LEU A 644 -21.13 -5.65 1.16
N LEU A 645 -21.04 -4.48 1.79
CA LEU A 645 -21.85 -4.09 2.94
C LEU A 645 -22.80 -2.97 2.54
N VAL A 646 -24.07 -3.12 2.91
CA VAL A 646 -25.10 -2.09 2.75
C VAL A 646 -25.77 -1.91 4.11
N PHE A 647 -25.76 -0.69 4.66
CA PHE A 647 -26.32 -0.44 5.99
C PHE A 647 -26.93 0.95 6.09
N GLY A 648 -27.84 1.14 7.05
CA GLY A 648 -28.51 2.41 7.26
C GLY A 648 -28.44 2.88 8.72
N ARG A 649 -28.66 4.18 8.91
CA ARG A 649 -28.74 4.82 10.24
C ARG A 649 -29.86 4.26 11.12
N GLY A 650 -30.84 3.58 10.53
CA GLY A 650 -31.89 2.87 11.25
C GLY A 650 -31.45 1.53 11.85
N GLY A 651 -30.16 1.23 11.94
CA GLY A 651 -29.69 0.02 12.62
C GLY A 651 -29.97 -1.27 11.85
N ARG A 652 -29.98 -1.22 10.52
CA ARG A 652 -30.18 -2.40 9.67
C ARG A 652 -29.14 -2.45 8.57
N GLY A 653 -28.85 -3.65 8.08
CA GLY A 653 -27.98 -3.81 6.93
C GLY A 653 -27.79 -5.25 6.50
N LEU A 654 -27.05 -5.40 5.42
CA LEU A 654 -26.75 -6.66 4.76
C LEU A 654 -25.26 -6.74 4.49
N TRP A 655 -24.70 -7.92 4.71
CA TRP A 655 -23.38 -8.32 4.27
C TRP A 655 -23.54 -9.38 3.17
N LEU A 656 -22.98 -9.11 2.00
CA LEU A 656 -22.83 -10.05 0.90
C LEU A 656 -21.34 -10.43 0.75
N ASP A 657 -21.04 -11.71 0.94
CA ASP A 657 -19.73 -12.30 0.62
C ASP A 657 -19.63 -12.51 -0.90
N LEU A 658 -18.73 -11.78 -1.54
CA LEU A 658 -18.57 -11.76 -3.01
C LEU A 658 -17.72 -12.92 -3.54
N GLU A 659 -16.94 -13.57 -2.67
CA GLU A 659 -16.28 -14.82 -3.05
C GLU A 659 -17.29 -15.96 -3.06
N ARG A 660 -18.20 -15.95 -2.08
CA ARG A 660 -19.13 -17.06 -1.88
C ARG A 660 -20.48 -16.93 -2.55
N GLY A 661 -20.95 -15.71 -2.77
CA GLY A 661 -22.31 -15.43 -3.19
C GLY A 661 -23.33 -15.72 -2.08
N GLU A 662 -23.00 -15.35 -0.84
CA GLU A 662 -23.85 -15.58 0.34
C GLU A 662 -24.21 -14.25 0.99
N ALA A 663 -25.51 -14.00 1.14
CA ALA A 663 -26.04 -12.80 1.79
C ALA A 663 -26.51 -13.11 3.22
N ARG A 664 -26.17 -12.22 4.17
CA ARG A 664 -26.51 -12.34 5.58
C ARG A 664 -26.94 -10.98 6.12
N HIS A 665 -28.03 -10.93 6.89
CA HIS A 665 -28.39 -9.70 7.60
C HIS A 665 -27.37 -9.40 8.70
N LEU A 666 -27.07 -8.12 8.90
CA LEU A 666 -26.18 -7.71 9.97
C LEU A 666 -26.87 -7.98 11.32
N PRO A 667 -26.21 -8.67 12.27
CA PRO A 667 -26.73 -8.83 13.61
C PRO A 667 -26.54 -7.53 14.39
N VAL A 668 -27.45 -6.58 14.19
CA VAL A 668 -27.43 -5.28 14.89
C VAL A 668 -28.07 -5.47 16.27
N PRO A 669 -27.37 -5.15 17.37
CA PRO A 669 -27.89 -5.32 18.72
C PRO A 669 -29.06 -4.40 19.08
#